data_AF-A0A4Z1GLQ1-F1
#
_entry.id   AF-A0A4Z1GLQ1-F1
#
_cell.length_a   1.000
_cell.length_b   1.000
_cell.length_c   1.000
_cell.angle_alpha   90.00
_cell.angle_beta   90.00
_cell.angle_gamma   90.00
#
_symmetry.space_group_name_H-M   'P 1'
#
loop_
_entity.id
_entity.type
_entity.pdbx_description
1 polymer ?
#
loop_
_entity_poly.entity_id
_entity_poly.type
_entity_poly.pdbx_seq_one_letter_code
_entity_poly.pdbx_strand_id
1 'polypeptide(L)'
;MEDPRILGFGYIFHNRLRYTHIVNCQNHLQIHPDISTVKPVPSATAYNLELDEYVDLYGPPIGICSSSCTECNAQYRTLNQQPRGRLAYSEALSVHEAKTIAKSYADAIKDDLKYLQRMVIVHGNTIINRWRKKSRDKCIKTLQTAFPRMFPTKWNLVHVHYDHADITWQPMREFREALLVPWLNLETLRDDPYKILALLHARTKYSPEQWVAFDFHSMGASWVTGALRTEYADCCVVLYGSNYGDITPWNTTKVHQMDIIGFPRGRLVLEAQSIILKTLRGTVEDLLLGVDTESSSSKWYILVDSDFRGASGSIAWSNFSDQAFTAPIFDLDRLLNISRAAFHEAEDHLWLLQTDPVYLQYRAKLARQGWLSKGTGDKFLPNSSWMLCYKAFTTVQRWSWVVDEFEHAQAQRNRFRDNIKCGEDLPRKYSMALACLELLLINLLYQRVKKLGDCLPSFKGFSEDYKISDKGNAVSAKLNTEKFPTSKAMFYGDPLHWCIVQMTADPEDPNNYDSSILLGFLTDWLNKDTTMAQDKQRLEPQILEILSEFATTYELLAAVRQHRPLFRATDIDTARIEGRERLAWRGVPDEERSQGTERLAELLKIVELTPFPKVLDRKGLRTRHDYVVLRQCSRASSRAKTTKRKYSLTQKASATTDRRR
;
A
#
# COMPACT_ATOMS: atom_id res chain seq x y z
N MET A 1 -29.60 38.44 -27.05
CA MET A 1 -30.72 37.78 -26.34
C MET A 1 -30.21 36.43 -25.91
N GLU A 2 -29.66 36.41 -24.70
CA GLU A 2 -29.00 35.27 -24.06
C GLU A 2 -29.95 34.72 -23.00
N ASP A 3 -30.10 33.40 -22.93
CA ASP A 3 -30.62 32.70 -21.75
C ASP A 3 -29.58 31.66 -21.30
N PRO A 4 -28.93 31.81 -20.13
CA PRO A 4 -27.94 30.89 -19.62
C PRO A 4 -28.53 30.05 -18.48
N ARG A 5 -29.03 28.84 -18.76
CA ARG A 5 -29.39 27.87 -17.71
C ARG A 5 -29.13 26.42 -18.12
N ILE A 6 -27.88 25.99 -18.05
CA ILE A 6 -27.51 24.58 -17.77
C ILE A 6 -26.18 24.59 -16.99
N LEU A 7 -26.22 24.37 -15.67
CA LEU A 7 -25.03 24.09 -14.86
C LEU A 7 -25.21 22.76 -14.11
N GLY A 8 -24.63 21.74 -14.72
CA GLY A 8 -23.92 20.57 -14.18
C GLY A 8 -24.16 20.09 -12.74
N PHE A 9 -24.82 18.94 -12.63
CA PHE A 9 -24.42 17.85 -11.73
C PHE A 9 -24.66 16.53 -12.46
N GLY A 10 -23.59 15.95 -13.01
CA GLY A 10 -23.56 14.62 -13.61
C GLY A 10 -22.21 14.00 -13.27
N TYR A 11 -22.18 13.17 -12.22
CA TYR A 11 -20.97 12.54 -11.71
C TYR A 11 -21.13 11.03 -11.71
N ILE A 12 -21.00 10.38 -12.87
CA ILE A 12 -20.66 8.97 -12.97
C ILE A 12 -19.81 8.80 -14.24
N PHE A 13 -18.56 8.35 -14.08
CA PHE A 13 -17.56 8.05 -15.12
C PHE A 13 -17.24 9.15 -16.17
N HIS A 14 -16.78 10.32 -15.72
CA HIS A 14 -15.92 11.18 -16.53
C HIS A 14 -14.57 11.38 -15.87
N ASN A 15 -13.69 10.38 -16.03
CA ASN A 15 -12.25 10.58 -15.93
C ASN A 15 -11.63 10.11 -17.24
N ARG A 16 -11.27 11.08 -18.09
CA ARG A 16 -10.26 10.88 -19.13
C ARG A 16 -8.96 10.50 -18.41
N LEU A 17 -8.63 9.21 -18.41
CA LEU A 17 -7.24 8.79 -18.25
C LEU A 17 -6.49 9.21 -19.51
N ARG A 18 -5.87 10.40 -19.48
CA ARG A 18 -4.71 10.73 -20.31
C ARG A 18 -3.81 11.70 -19.54
N TYR A 19 -2.56 11.28 -19.35
CA TYR A 19 -1.44 12.19 -19.25
C TYR A 19 -1.45 13.13 -20.47
N THR A 20 -1.80 14.39 -20.28
CA THR A 20 -1.46 15.47 -21.22
C THR A 20 -0.25 16.20 -20.66
N HIS A 21 0.88 15.98 -21.33
CA HIS A 21 2.06 16.81 -21.24
C HIS A 21 1.73 18.26 -21.64
N ILE A 22 2.31 19.21 -20.91
CA ILE A 22 2.59 20.55 -21.43
C ILE A 22 3.65 20.39 -22.52
N VAL A 23 3.26 20.67 -23.76
CA VAL A 23 4.16 20.83 -24.91
C VAL A 23 4.66 22.27 -24.89
N ASN A 24 5.98 22.47 -25.00
CA ASN A 24 6.52 23.67 -25.64
C ASN A 24 7.80 23.35 -26.40
N CYS A 25 7.74 23.70 -27.69
CA CYS A 25 8.76 23.88 -28.73
C CYS A 25 9.78 22.78 -29.05
N GLN A 26 9.61 22.24 -30.27
CA GLN A 26 10.50 21.38 -31.04
C GLN A 26 11.81 22.10 -31.42
N ASN A 27 12.91 21.33 -31.46
CA ASN A 27 13.96 21.51 -32.46
C ASN A 27 14.34 20.13 -33.01
N HIS A 28 14.32 20.01 -34.33
CA HIS A 28 14.60 18.78 -35.08
C HIS A 28 16.10 18.47 -35.11
N LEU A 29 16.47 17.22 -34.81
CA LEU A 29 17.74 16.62 -35.22
C LEU A 29 17.43 15.23 -35.79
N GLN A 30 17.65 15.06 -37.10
CA GLN A 30 17.61 13.78 -37.80
C GLN A 30 18.96 13.07 -37.60
N ILE A 31 18.94 11.77 -37.31
CA ILE A 31 20.13 10.91 -37.31
C ILE A 31 19.79 9.63 -38.10
N HIS A 32 20.60 9.35 -39.13
CA HIS A 32 20.62 8.08 -39.89
C HIS A 32 21.53 7.05 -39.19
N PRO A 33 21.27 5.73 -39.33
CA PRO A 33 22.09 4.72 -38.69
C PRO A 33 23.23 4.26 -39.60
N ASP A 34 24.41 4.05 -39.04
CA ASP A 34 25.36 3.09 -39.59
C ASP A 34 26.06 2.30 -38.47
N ILE A 35 26.26 1.02 -38.73
CA ILE A 35 26.59 -0.03 -37.76
C ILE A 35 28.11 -0.21 -37.66
N SER A 36 28.65 -0.11 -36.44
CA SER A 36 29.64 -1.04 -35.83
C SER A 36 30.54 -0.32 -34.81
N THR A 37 30.83 -1.03 -33.71
CA THR A 37 31.55 -0.61 -32.48
C THR A 37 30.68 0.19 -31.48
N VAL A 38 29.90 -0.55 -30.68
CA VAL A 38 28.83 -0.03 -29.81
C VAL A 38 29.41 0.70 -28.58
N LYS A 39 29.56 2.02 -28.68
CA LYS A 39 29.22 2.93 -27.58
C LYS A 39 27.70 2.89 -27.36
N PRO A 40 27.17 3.04 -26.13
CA PRO A 40 25.73 3.05 -25.89
C PRO A 40 25.04 4.14 -26.74
N VAL A 41 23.98 3.77 -27.46
CA VAL A 41 23.14 4.66 -28.28
C VAL A 41 22.13 5.40 -27.37
N PRO A 42 21.76 6.67 -27.63
CA PRO A 42 22.57 7.85 -27.90
C PRO A 42 22.79 8.65 -26.60
N SER A 43 24.05 8.96 -26.27
CA SER A 43 24.40 9.92 -25.22
C SER A 43 24.01 11.34 -25.68
N ALA A 44 23.02 11.96 -25.04
CA ALA A 44 22.83 13.40 -25.13
C ALA A 44 23.61 14.04 -23.99
N THR A 45 24.28 15.16 -24.22
CA THR A 45 24.92 15.92 -23.14
C THR A 45 24.02 17.11 -22.80
N ALA A 46 23.74 17.33 -21.52
CA ALA A 46 22.96 18.48 -21.06
C ALA A 46 23.68 19.20 -19.92
N TYR A 47 23.57 20.52 -19.90
CA TYR A 47 24.04 21.31 -18.77
C TYR A 47 23.09 21.16 -17.59
N ASN A 48 23.64 20.73 -16.45
CA ASN A 48 22.92 20.52 -15.23
C ASN A 48 23.01 21.75 -14.33
N LEU A 49 21.93 22.51 -14.27
CA LEU A 49 21.85 23.73 -13.45
C LEU A 49 22.06 23.48 -11.96
N GLU A 50 21.77 22.29 -11.43
CA GLU A 50 21.92 21.97 -10.01
C GLU A 50 23.37 21.63 -9.63
N LEU A 51 24.17 21.15 -10.59
CA LEU A 51 25.55 20.71 -10.39
C LEU A 51 26.58 21.66 -11.04
N ASP A 52 26.12 22.63 -11.82
CA ASP A 52 26.96 23.55 -12.61
C ASP A 52 27.96 22.82 -13.53
N GLU A 53 27.53 21.72 -14.13
CA GLU A 53 28.37 20.88 -14.99
C GLU A 53 27.57 20.26 -16.15
N TYR A 54 28.26 19.83 -17.20
CA TYR A 54 27.65 19.05 -18.28
C TYR A 54 27.62 17.58 -17.89
N VAL A 55 26.45 16.94 -18.05
CA VAL A 55 26.23 15.54 -17.68
C VAL A 55 25.76 14.76 -18.90
N ASP A 56 26.29 13.55 -19.07
CA ASP A 56 25.82 12.60 -20.07
C ASP A 56 24.47 12.01 -19.66
N LEU A 57 23.53 12.02 -20.59
CA LEU A 57 22.19 11.48 -20.44
C LEU A 57 22.10 10.15 -21.19
N TYR A 58 21.55 9.14 -20.52
CA TYR A 58 21.43 7.80 -21.06
C TYR A 58 19.96 7.45 -21.31
N GLY A 59 19.60 7.12 -22.55
CA GLY A 59 18.24 6.71 -22.88
C GLY A 59 17.89 5.36 -22.26
N PRO A 60 16.60 5.08 -21.96
CA PRO A 60 16.17 3.71 -21.70
C PRO A 60 16.48 2.84 -22.93
N PRO A 61 16.74 1.53 -22.75
CA PRO A 61 16.80 0.61 -23.87
C PRO A 61 15.50 0.73 -24.67
N ILE A 62 15.60 0.89 -26.00
CA ILE A 62 14.44 1.11 -26.85
C ILE A 62 13.59 -0.16 -26.85
N GLY A 63 12.46 -0.13 -26.14
CA GLY A 63 11.44 -1.17 -26.20
C GLY A 63 10.50 -0.98 -27.39
N ILE A 64 9.75 -2.03 -27.73
CA ILE A 64 8.71 -2.00 -28.79
C ILE A 64 7.46 -1.23 -28.34
N CYS A 65 7.36 -0.88 -27.05
CA CYS A 65 6.22 -0.19 -26.47
C CYS A 65 6.18 1.31 -26.79
N SER A 66 5.00 1.91 -26.62
CA SER A 66 4.86 3.36 -26.71
C SER A 66 5.72 4.07 -25.66
N SER A 67 6.12 5.30 -25.95
CA SER A 67 6.84 6.18 -25.01
C SER A 67 6.04 6.48 -23.72
N SER A 68 4.75 6.13 -23.69
CA SER A 68 3.85 6.28 -22.55
C SER A 68 3.71 5.02 -21.68
N CYS A 69 4.44 3.93 -21.99
CA CYS A 69 4.37 2.69 -21.22
C CYS A 69 4.92 2.89 -19.80
N THR A 70 4.06 2.80 -18.79
CA THR A 70 4.40 2.98 -17.38
C THR A 70 5.40 1.95 -16.89
N GLU A 71 5.26 0.69 -17.31
CA GLU A 71 6.12 -0.42 -16.87
C GLU A 71 7.54 -0.26 -17.41
N CYS A 72 7.69 0.11 -18.69
CA CYS A 72 9.00 0.37 -19.29
C CYS A 72 9.65 1.62 -18.69
N ASN A 73 8.91 2.73 -18.57
CA ASN A 73 9.41 3.98 -18.01
C ASN A 73 9.74 3.88 -16.52
N ALA A 74 9.19 2.89 -15.81
CA ALA A 74 9.53 2.63 -14.43
C ALA A 74 10.90 1.96 -14.24
N GLN A 75 11.51 1.38 -15.29
CA GLN A 75 12.78 0.63 -15.18
C GLN A 75 14.02 1.52 -15.20
N TYR A 76 13.98 2.60 -15.98
CA TYR A 76 15.08 3.53 -16.21
C TYR A 76 14.59 4.97 -16.06
N ARG A 77 15.47 5.87 -15.62
CA ARG A 77 15.28 7.31 -15.76
C ARG A 77 15.20 7.67 -17.23
N THR A 78 14.14 8.40 -17.60
CA THR A 78 13.99 8.94 -18.94
C THR A 78 14.97 10.08 -19.20
N LEU A 79 15.27 10.36 -20.47
CA LEU A 79 16.12 11.50 -20.86
C LEU A 79 15.61 12.83 -20.33
N ASN A 80 14.28 12.99 -20.21
CA ASN A 80 13.67 14.23 -19.69
C ASN A 80 13.81 14.39 -18.17
N GLN A 81 14.09 13.30 -17.44
CA GLN A 81 14.24 13.33 -15.99
C GLN A 81 15.67 13.67 -15.57
N GLN A 82 16.66 13.17 -16.29
CA GLN A 82 18.09 13.26 -15.94
C GLN A 82 18.68 14.69 -15.89
N PRO A 83 18.16 15.71 -16.61
CA PRO A 83 18.61 17.10 -16.43
C PRO A 83 18.42 17.63 -14.99
N ARG A 84 17.52 17.02 -14.20
CA ARG A 84 17.46 17.26 -12.75
C ARG A 84 18.60 16.46 -12.11
N GLY A 85 19.62 17.11 -11.55
CA GLY A 85 20.82 16.45 -11.02
C GLY A 85 20.56 15.30 -10.05
N ARG A 86 19.49 15.39 -9.26
CA ARG A 86 19.07 14.27 -8.40
C ARG A 86 18.68 12.98 -9.13
N LEU A 87 18.24 13.09 -10.39
CA LEU A 87 17.77 11.98 -11.23
C LEU A 87 18.79 11.54 -12.30
N ALA A 88 19.93 12.22 -12.41
CA ALA A 88 21.02 11.79 -13.29
C ALA A 88 21.64 10.49 -12.78
N TYR A 89 22.05 9.62 -13.72
CA TYR A 89 22.88 8.48 -13.38
C TYR A 89 24.27 8.94 -12.94
N SER A 90 24.92 8.19 -12.05
CA SER A 90 26.28 8.51 -11.62
C SER A 90 27.32 8.34 -12.73
N GLU A 91 27.15 7.29 -13.52
CA GLU A 91 28.02 6.87 -14.61
C GLU A 91 27.30 5.80 -15.45
N ALA A 92 27.86 5.44 -16.60
CA ALA A 92 27.46 4.28 -17.38
C ALA A 92 28.47 3.15 -17.24
N LEU A 93 27.99 1.97 -16.88
CA LEU A 93 28.77 0.75 -16.74
C LEU A 93 28.73 -0.07 -18.03
N SER A 94 29.80 -0.81 -18.27
CA SER A 94 29.78 -1.93 -19.21
C SER A 94 28.89 -3.06 -18.72
N VAL A 95 28.38 -3.89 -19.65
CA VAL A 95 27.61 -5.10 -19.31
C VAL A 95 28.43 -6.06 -18.43
N HIS A 96 29.75 -6.08 -18.57
CA HIS A 96 30.63 -6.90 -17.75
C HIS A 96 30.68 -6.42 -16.29
N GLU A 97 30.84 -5.12 -16.06
CA GLU A 97 30.80 -4.53 -14.72
C GLU A 97 29.43 -4.73 -14.07
N ALA A 98 28.35 -4.49 -14.82
CA ALA A 98 26.98 -4.76 -14.38
C ALA A 98 26.80 -6.23 -13.96
N LYS A 99 27.32 -7.18 -14.74
CA LYS A 99 27.30 -8.62 -14.42
C LYS A 99 28.08 -8.94 -13.15
N THR A 100 29.27 -8.36 -12.97
CA THR A 100 30.09 -8.56 -11.78
C THR A 100 29.38 -8.05 -10.53
N ILE A 101 28.75 -6.86 -10.59
CA ILE A 101 28.02 -6.28 -9.47
C ILE A 101 26.78 -7.10 -9.12
N ALA A 102 25.93 -7.42 -10.09
CA ALA A 102 24.71 -8.19 -9.85
C ALA A 102 25.03 -9.59 -9.29
N LYS A 103 26.04 -10.27 -9.87
CA LYS A 103 26.51 -11.57 -9.40
C LYS A 103 27.04 -11.52 -7.97
N SER A 104 27.83 -10.51 -7.63
CA SER A 104 28.36 -10.32 -6.26
C SER A 104 27.24 -10.27 -5.22
N TYR A 105 26.20 -9.47 -5.45
CA TYR A 105 25.05 -9.42 -4.54
C TYR A 105 24.28 -10.75 -4.51
N ALA A 106 24.03 -11.36 -5.67
CA ALA A 106 23.27 -12.61 -5.75
C ALA A 106 23.98 -13.77 -5.02
N ASP A 107 25.29 -13.89 -5.18
CA ASP A 107 26.11 -14.88 -4.49
C ASP A 107 26.06 -14.62 -2.96
N ALA A 108 26.22 -13.37 -2.52
CA ALA A 108 26.11 -13.00 -1.11
C ALA A 108 24.73 -13.31 -0.50
N ILE A 109 23.64 -12.97 -1.21
CA ILE A 109 22.26 -13.29 -0.82
C ILE A 109 22.10 -14.79 -0.62
N LYS A 110 22.59 -15.60 -1.57
CA LYS A 110 22.47 -17.06 -1.53
C LYS A 110 23.24 -17.66 -0.35
N ASP A 111 24.46 -17.19 -0.11
CA ASP A 111 25.31 -17.66 0.97
C ASP A 111 24.73 -17.31 2.34
N ASP A 112 24.29 -16.07 2.52
CA ASP A 112 23.67 -15.61 3.77
C ASP A 112 22.34 -16.32 4.03
N LEU A 113 21.50 -16.50 3.00
CA LEU A 113 20.25 -17.24 3.12
C LEU A 113 20.49 -18.69 3.55
N LYS A 114 21.43 -19.38 2.89
CA LYS A 114 21.78 -20.78 3.22
C LYS A 114 22.30 -20.91 4.64
N TYR A 115 23.15 -19.98 5.07
CA TYR A 115 23.65 -19.92 6.45
C TYR A 115 22.48 -19.75 7.43
N LEU A 116 21.62 -18.76 7.21
CA LEU A 116 20.50 -18.44 8.10
C LEU A 116 19.49 -19.59 8.20
N GLN A 117 19.14 -20.23 7.09
CA GLN A 117 18.28 -21.41 7.07
C GLN A 117 18.86 -22.52 7.94
N ARG A 118 20.15 -22.81 7.81
CA ARG A 118 20.83 -23.82 8.64
C ARG A 118 20.79 -23.42 10.12
N MET A 119 21.13 -22.19 10.46
CA MET A 119 21.17 -21.74 11.85
C MET A 119 19.79 -21.74 12.51
N VAL A 120 18.73 -21.36 11.79
CA VAL A 120 17.35 -21.45 12.30
C VAL A 120 16.93 -22.90 12.56
N ILE A 121 17.31 -23.84 11.68
CA ILE A 121 17.00 -25.27 11.85
C ILE A 121 17.77 -25.87 13.03
N VAL A 122 19.04 -25.50 13.21
CA VAL A 122 19.95 -26.13 14.17
C VAL A 122 19.97 -25.44 15.54
N HIS A 123 19.61 -24.15 15.61
CA HIS A 123 19.74 -23.35 16.84
C HIS A 123 18.50 -22.49 17.16
N GLY A 124 17.34 -22.77 16.57
CA GLY A 124 16.14 -21.94 16.69
C GLY A 124 15.71 -21.66 18.14
N ASN A 125 15.79 -22.65 19.04
CA ASN A 125 15.50 -22.42 20.46
C ASN A 125 16.49 -21.44 21.10
N THR A 126 17.78 -21.56 20.79
CA THR A 126 18.83 -20.71 21.34
C THR A 126 18.69 -19.27 20.86
N ILE A 127 18.43 -19.07 19.56
CA ILE A 127 18.18 -17.76 18.95
C ILE A 127 17.03 -17.05 19.69
N ILE A 128 15.88 -17.72 19.83
CA ILE A 128 14.71 -17.16 20.52
C ILE A 128 15.04 -16.81 21.98
N ASN A 129 15.64 -17.75 22.72
CA ASN A 129 15.89 -17.55 24.15
C ASN A 129 16.89 -16.43 24.40
N ARG A 130 17.96 -16.33 23.59
CA ARG A 130 18.99 -15.29 23.75
C ARG A 130 18.47 -13.93 23.33
N TRP A 131 17.75 -13.85 22.20
CA TRP A 131 17.17 -12.58 21.75
C TRP A 131 16.17 -12.02 22.76
N ARG A 132 15.21 -12.84 23.22
CA ARG A 132 14.20 -12.41 24.21
C ARG A 132 14.76 -12.02 25.57
N LYS A 133 15.99 -12.45 25.90
CA LYS A 133 16.68 -12.11 27.15
C LYS A 133 17.51 -10.82 27.06
N LYS A 134 17.76 -10.28 25.86
CA LYS A 134 18.51 -9.03 25.72
C LYS A 134 17.65 -7.85 26.22
N SER A 135 18.28 -6.95 26.97
CA SER A 135 17.67 -5.64 27.29
C SER A 135 17.62 -4.77 26.03
N ARG A 136 16.83 -3.69 26.05
CA ARG A 136 16.75 -2.74 24.93
C ARG A 136 18.12 -2.25 24.44
N ASP A 137 19.01 -1.88 25.36
CA ASP A 137 20.37 -1.43 25.00
C ASP A 137 21.23 -2.54 24.40
N LYS A 138 21.09 -3.78 24.89
CA LYS A 138 21.78 -4.93 24.31
C LYS A 138 21.24 -5.27 22.93
N CYS A 139 19.93 -5.13 22.70
CA CYS A 139 19.33 -5.27 21.38
C CYS A 139 19.88 -4.22 20.41
N ILE A 140 19.90 -2.94 20.80
CA ILE A 140 20.48 -1.86 19.99
C ILE A 140 21.93 -2.17 19.63
N LYS A 141 22.76 -2.52 20.63
CA LYS A 141 24.19 -2.85 20.40
C LYS A 141 24.35 -4.00 19.42
N THR A 142 23.61 -5.09 19.59
CA THR A 142 23.65 -6.23 18.65
C THR A 142 23.26 -5.82 17.23
N LEU A 143 22.18 -5.06 17.08
CA LEU A 143 21.71 -4.59 15.77
C LEU A 143 22.71 -3.65 15.11
N GLN A 144 23.33 -2.74 15.87
CA GLN A 144 24.36 -1.82 15.37
C GLN A 144 25.69 -2.53 15.06
N THR A 145 26.03 -3.60 15.77
CA THR A 145 27.17 -4.45 15.40
C THR A 145 26.93 -5.11 14.04
N ALA A 146 25.70 -5.59 13.78
CA ALA A 146 25.35 -6.20 12.50
C ALA A 146 25.15 -5.18 11.36
N PHE A 147 24.61 -4.00 11.68
CA PHE A 147 24.35 -2.92 10.74
C PHE A 147 24.59 -1.55 11.40
N PRO A 148 25.83 -1.03 11.32
CA PRO A 148 26.25 0.18 12.04
C PRO A 148 25.47 1.46 11.70
N ARG A 149 24.97 1.56 10.46
CA ARG A 149 24.23 2.71 9.94
C ARG A 149 22.71 2.54 9.98
N MET A 150 22.21 1.57 10.77
CA MET A 150 20.77 1.38 10.93
C MET A 150 20.11 2.66 11.45
N PHE A 151 19.04 3.09 10.78
CA PHE A 151 18.35 4.33 11.12
C PHE A 151 17.71 4.24 12.53
N PRO A 152 17.78 5.30 13.35
CA PRO A 152 17.38 5.22 14.75
C PRO A 152 15.87 5.09 14.98
N THR A 153 15.05 5.78 14.18
CA THR A 153 13.60 5.90 14.41
C THR A 153 12.77 5.28 13.29
N LYS A 154 11.48 5.08 13.56
CA LYS A 154 10.49 4.75 12.52
C LYS A 154 10.32 5.90 11.54
N TRP A 155 9.67 5.64 10.42
CA TRP A 155 9.30 6.66 9.41
C TRP A 155 10.51 7.38 8.83
N ASN A 156 11.61 6.66 8.71
CA ASN A 156 12.87 7.17 8.22
C ASN A 156 12.78 7.83 6.84
N LEU A 157 11.93 7.36 5.92
CA LEU A 157 11.69 8.05 4.64
C LEU A 157 11.18 9.48 4.86
N VAL A 158 10.25 9.68 5.80
CA VAL A 158 9.65 10.98 6.13
C VAL A 158 10.67 11.87 6.84
N HIS A 159 11.42 11.32 7.79
CA HIS A 159 12.49 12.04 8.48
C HIS A 159 13.61 12.44 7.53
N VAL A 160 14.07 11.54 6.66
CA VAL A 160 15.09 11.88 5.65
C VAL A 160 14.57 12.96 4.69
N HIS A 161 13.30 12.88 4.28
CA HIS A 161 12.70 13.88 3.43
C HIS A 161 12.58 15.25 4.12
N TYR A 162 12.13 15.32 5.37
CA TYR A 162 11.94 16.62 6.02
C TYR A 162 13.19 17.17 6.70
N ASP A 163 14.05 16.33 7.26
CA ASP A 163 15.19 16.78 8.07
C ASP A 163 16.48 16.96 7.27
N HIS A 164 16.55 16.32 6.09
CA HIS A 164 17.77 16.28 5.29
C HIS A 164 17.57 16.67 3.82
N ALA A 165 16.33 16.89 3.37
CA ALA A 165 16.04 17.41 2.03
C ALA A 165 15.73 18.91 2.06
N ASP A 166 16.55 19.72 2.75
CA ASP A 166 16.42 21.18 2.77
C ASP A 166 16.64 21.76 1.34
N ILE A 167 17.28 22.93 1.18
CA ILE A 167 17.46 23.58 -0.13
C ILE A 167 18.14 22.65 -1.18
N THR A 168 18.89 21.64 -0.71
CA THR A 168 19.65 20.70 -1.54
C THR A 168 19.25 19.25 -1.25
N TRP A 169 19.19 18.41 -2.30
CA TRP A 169 18.79 16.99 -2.19
C TRP A 169 19.97 16.06 -1.85
N GLN A 170 21.20 16.54 -2.00
CA GLN A 170 22.44 15.79 -1.81
C GLN A 170 22.53 15.11 -0.44
N PRO A 171 22.18 15.77 0.70
CA PRO A 171 22.32 15.15 2.02
C PRO A 171 21.44 13.91 2.21
N MET A 172 20.30 13.81 1.51
CA MET A 172 19.46 12.61 1.55
C MET A 172 20.21 11.35 1.09
N ARG A 173 21.19 11.49 0.20
CA ARG A 173 21.94 10.34 -0.36
C ARG A 173 22.84 9.67 0.68
N GLU A 174 23.18 10.36 1.78
CA GLU A 174 23.92 9.78 2.90
C GLU A 174 23.10 8.70 3.62
N PHE A 175 21.77 8.75 3.50
CA PHE A 175 20.82 7.81 4.11
C PHE A 175 20.41 6.69 3.17
N ARG A 176 21.27 6.32 2.20
CA ARG A 176 20.97 5.31 1.17
C ARG A 176 20.37 4.03 1.74
N GLU A 177 21.01 3.43 2.73
CA GLU A 177 20.57 2.13 3.29
C GLU A 177 19.20 2.26 3.97
N ALA A 178 18.96 3.37 4.66
CA ALA A 178 17.66 3.69 5.26
C ALA A 178 16.57 3.85 4.18
N LEU A 179 16.90 4.43 3.02
CA LEU A 179 15.98 4.60 1.90
C LEU A 179 15.74 3.29 1.11
N LEU A 180 16.69 2.35 1.12
CA LEU A 180 16.53 1.03 0.50
C LEU A 180 15.59 0.14 1.34
N VAL A 181 15.74 0.16 2.66
CA VAL A 181 15.01 -0.72 3.60
C VAL A 181 14.34 0.07 4.73
N PRO A 182 13.30 0.89 4.41
CA PRO A 182 12.78 1.87 5.36
C PRO A 182 12.16 1.32 6.66
N TRP A 183 11.70 0.08 6.59
CA TRP A 183 11.13 -0.64 7.73
C TRP A 183 12.20 -1.32 8.63
N LEU A 184 13.48 -1.34 8.22
CA LEU A 184 14.59 -1.92 8.97
C LEU A 184 15.30 -0.85 9.83
N ASN A 185 14.67 -0.45 10.92
CA ASN A 185 15.16 0.59 11.84
C ASN A 185 15.24 0.12 13.30
N LEU A 186 16.05 0.82 14.11
CA LEU A 186 16.34 0.44 15.50
C LEU A 186 15.08 0.46 16.37
N GLU A 187 14.27 1.52 16.31
CA GLU A 187 13.02 1.63 17.08
C GLU A 187 12.10 0.43 16.84
N THR A 188 11.85 0.05 15.58
CA THR A 188 10.99 -1.07 15.22
C THR A 188 11.47 -2.40 15.78
N LEU A 189 12.77 -2.70 15.63
CA LEU A 189 13.34 -3.99 16.03
C LEU A 189 13.63 -4.09 17.54
N ARG A 190 13.87 -2.94 18.19
CA ARG A 190 14.07 -2.84 19.65
C ARG A 190 12.76 -2.97 20.41
N ASP A 191 11.72 -2.29 19.93
CA ASP A 191 10.47 -2.14 20.69
C ASP A 191 9.57 -3.38 20.58
N ASP A 192 9.67 -4.13 19.48
CA ASP A 192 9.02 -5.42 19.33
C ASP A 192 10.03 -6.55 19.07
N PRO A 193 10.38 -7.36 20.08
CA PRO A 193 11.34 -8.45 19.92
C PRO A 193 10.85 -9.54 18.98
N TYR A 194 9.56 -9.61 18.65
CA TYR A 194 9.05 -10.58 17.68
C TYR A 194 9.29 -10.15 16.24
N LYS A 195 9.47 -8.85 15.96
CA LYS A 195 9.70 -8.37 14.58
C LYS A 195 10.99 -8.91 13.96
N ILE A 196 12.10 -8.96 14.70
CA ILE A 196 13.33 -9.57 14.16
C ILE A 196 13.17 -11.07 13.93
N LEU A 197 12.44 -11.78 14.79
CA LEU A 197 12.22 -13.22 14.67
C LEU A 197 11.28 -13.53 13.50
N ALA A 198 10.24 -12.71 13.33
CA ALA A 198 9.32 -12.76 12.20
C ALA A 198 10.04 -12.44 10.88
N LEU A 199 10.88 -11.40 10.85
CA LEU A 199 11.72 -11.07 9.70
C LEU A 199 12.66 -12.22 9.34
N LEU A 200 13.36 -12.76 10.34
CA LEU A 200 14.27 -13.90 10.15
C LEU A 200 13.52 -15.11 9.59
N HIS A 201 12.34 -15.42 10.14
CA HIS A 201 11.52 -16.50 9.61
C HIS A 201 11.07 -16.24 8.17
N ALA A 202 10.53 -15.06 7.89
CA ALA A 202 9.97 -14.72 6.59
C ALA A 202 11.05 -14.73 5.50
N ARG A 203 12.23 -14.16 5.79
CA ARG A 203 13.36 -14.12 4.84
C ARG A 203 14.10 -15.45 4.70
N THR A 204 13.97 -16.39 5.64
CA THR A 204 14.55 -17.75 5.50
C THR A 204 13.59 -18.77 4.90
N LYS A 205 12.28 -18.57 5.07
CA LYS A 205 11.25 -19.48 4.56
C LYS A 205 10.98 -19.32 3.07
N TYR A 206 11.02 -18.09 2.57
CA TYR A 206 10.68 -17.74 1.19
C TYR A 206 11.95 -17.41 0.39
N SER A 207 11.94 -17.72 -0.91
CA SER A 207 13.08 -17.44 -1.78
C SER A 207 13.22 -15.92 -2.05
N PRO A 208 14.43 -15.42 -2.35
CA PRO A 208 14.66 -14.00 -2.63
C PRO A 208 13.79 -13.45 -3.77
N GLU A 209 13.54 -14.27 -4.80
CA GLU A 209 12.63 -13.97 -5.93
C GLU A 209 11.20 -13.64 -5.49
N GLN A 210 10.67 -14.28 -4.43
CA GLN A 210 9.31 -14.05 -3.94
C GLN A 210 9.16 -12.67 -3.30
N TRP A 211 10.27 -12.07 -2.89
CA TRP A 211 10.31 -10.74 -2.26
C TRP A 211 10.54 -9.60 -3.25
N VAL A 212 10.93 -9.90 -4.49
CA VAL A 212 11.30 -8.90 -5.51
C VAL A 212 10.20 -7.87 -5.71
N ALA A 213 8.94 -8.31 -5.75
CA ALA A 213 7.78 -7.45 -5.87
C ALA A 213 7.71 -6.42 -4.74
N PHE A 214 7.78 -6.88 -3.50
CA PHE A 214 7.72 -6.05 -2.32
C PHE A 214 8.92 -5.10 -2.24
N ASP A 215 10.14 -5.63 -2.37
CA ASP A 215 11.37 -4.84 -2.24
C ASP A 215 11.47 -3.77 -3.34
N PHE A 216 11.03 -4.07 -4.56
CA PHE A 216 10.97 -3.09 -5.66
C PHE A 216 10.00 -1.94 -5.38
N HIS A 217 8.82 -2.24 -4.81
CA HIS A 217 7.81 -1.24 -4.47
C HIS A 217 8.22 -0.41 -3.26
N SER A 218 8.82 -1.01 -2.23
CA SER A 218 9.20 -0.29 -1.01
C SER A 218 10.20 0.84 -1.23
N MET A 219 10.97 0.78 -2.33
CA MET A 219 11.94 1.81 -2.73
C MET A 219 11.38 2.81 -3.75
N GLY A 220 10.09 2.71 -4.11
CA GLY A 220 9.48 3.49 -5.19
C GLY A 220 9.61 5.00 -5.00
N ALA A 221 9.26 5.51 -3.82
CA ALA A 221 9.38 6.93 -3.51
C ALA A 221 10.83 7.44 -3.55
N SER A 222 11.77 6.68 -2.96
CA SER A 222 13.20 7.01 -2.95
C SER A 222 13.83 6.95 -4.34
N TRP A 223 13.33 6.06 -5.21
CA TRP A 223 13.61 6.10 -6.63
C TRP A 223 13.03 7.38 -7.22
N VAL A 224 11.72 7.60 -7.26
CA VAL A 224 11.11 8.73 -7.99
C VAL A 224 11.67 10.11 -7.60
N THR A 225 12.02 10.30 -6.32
CA THR A 225 12.62 11.55 -5.81
C THR A 225 14.10 11.75 -6.17
N GLY A 226 14.81 10.70 -6.61
CA GLY A 226 16.25 10.76 -6.89
C GLY A 226 17.15 10.59 -5.66
N ALA A 227 16.56 10.18 -4.53
CA ALA A 227 17.29 9.97 -3.29
C ALA A 227 18.23 8.74 -3.38
N LEU A 228 17.91 7.77 -4.24
CA LEU A 228 18.79 6.65 -4.56
C LEU A 228 19.59 6.93 -5.83
N ARG A 229 20.89 7.21 -5.65
CA ARG A 229 21.85 7.31 -6.76
C ARG A 229 22.06 5.94 -7.41
N THR A 230 22.10 5.88 -8.72
CA THR A 230 22.30 4.64 -9.48
C THR A 230 23.16 4.88 -10.70
N GLU A 231 23.81 3.82 -11.16
CA GLU A 231 24.58 3.71 -12.39
C GLU A 231 23.65 3.24 -13.52
N TYR A 232 23.95 3.65 -14.75
CA TYR A 232 23.29 3.15 -15.95
C TYR A 232 24.00 1.89 -16.45
N ALA A 233 23.24 0.91 -16.95
CA ALA A 233 23.77 -0.14 -17.81
C ALA A 233 22.68 -0.59 -18.79
N ASP A 234 23.05 -0.82 -20.05
CA ASP A 234 22.14 -1.27 -21.12
C ASP A 234 21.88 -2.78 -21.03
N CYS A 235 21.36 -3.23 -19.89
CA CYS A 235 21.02 -4.61 -19.61
C CYS A 235 20.01 -4.71 -18.46
N CYS A 236 19.40 -5.88 -18.30
CA CYS A 236 18.46 -6.17 -17.23
C CYS A 236 19.01 -7.25 -16.29
N VAL A 237 18.54 -7.24 -15.06
CA VAL A 237 18.78 -8.28 -14.04
C VAL A 237 17.63 -9.27 -14.06
N VAL A 238 17.94 -10.56 -14.10
CA VAL A 238 16.98 -11.66 -13.91
C VAL A 238 16.77 -11.84 -12.41
N LEU A 239 15.52 -11.79 -11.94
CA LEU A 239 15.20 -11.86 -10.51
C LEU A 239 14.24 -13.01 -10.15
N TYR A 240 14.34 -14.11 -10.88
CA TYR A 240 13.61 -15.35 -10.63
C TYR A 240 14.43 -16.59 -11.05
N GLY A 241 14.04 -17.74 -10.51
CA GLY A 241 14.54 -19.06 -10.88
C GLY A 241 16.02 -19.28 -10.57
N SER A 242 16.62 -20.22 -11.29
CA SER A 242 18.04 -20.57 -11.15
C SER A 242 18.99 -19.46 -11.60
N ASN A 243 18.50 -18.53 -12.41
CA ASN A 243 19.27 -17.44 -13.02
C ASN A 243 19.15 -16.14 -12.21
N TYR A 244 18.68 -16.22 -10.97
CA TYR A 244 18.55 -15.07 -10.09
C TYR A 244 19.91 -14.35 -9.94
N GLY A 245 19.95 -13.08 -10.32
CA GLY A 245 21.16 -12.24 -10.34
C GLY A 245 21.91 -12.22 -11.67
N ASP A 246 21.52 -13.03 -12.65
CA ASP A 246 22.14 -13.01 -13.97
C ASP A 246 21.73 -11.75 -14.76
N ILE A 247 22.58 -11.39 -15.72
CA ILE A 247 22.33 -10.27 -16.63
C ILE A 247 21.85 -10.77 -17.99
N THR A 248 20.85 -10.10 -18.54
CA THR A 248 20.26 -10.38 -19.85
C THR A 248 19.99 -9.09 -20.62
N PRO A 249 19.95 -9.10 -21.96
CA PRO A 249 19.46 -7.97 -22.74
C PRO A 249 18.01 -7.61 -22.40
N TRP A 250 17.62 -6.38 -22.72
CA TRP A 250 16.24 -5.90 -22.59
C TRP A 250 15.26 -6.76 -23.38
N ASN A 251 14.14 -7.13 -22.75
CA ASN A 251 13.02 -7.80 -23.39
C ASN A 251 11.71 -7.25 -22.81
N THR A 252 10.97 -6.52 -23.63
CA THR A 252 9.73 -5.84 -23.22
C THR A 252 8.72 -6.77 -22.56
N THR A 253 8.49 -7.97 -23.11
CA THR A 253 7.53 -8.92 -22.55
C THR A 253 7.95 -9.35 -21.15
N LYS A 254 9.22 -9.71 -20.96
CA LYS A 254 9.76 -10.12 -19.65
C LYS A 254 9.80 -8.98 -18.63
N VAL A 255 10.03 -7.74 -19.08
CA VAL A 255 9.94 -6.54 -18.23
C VAL A 255 8.50 -6.36 -17.73
N HIS A 256 7.51 -6.50 -18.62
CA HIS A 256 6.10 -6.35 -18.25
C HIS A 256 5.63 -7.46 -17.30
N GLN A 257 6.25 -8.64 -17.36
CA GLN A 257 6.02 -9.75 -16.42
C GLN A 257 6.79 -9.56 -15.09
N MET A 258 7.74 -8.62 -15.06
CA MET A 258 8.73 -8.40 -13.99
C MET A 258 9.62 -9.62 -13.71
N ASP A 259 9.83 -10.43 -14.74
CA ASP A 259 10.81 -11.51 -14.77
C ASP A 259 12.23 -10.93 -14.88
N ILE A 260 12.36 -9.80 -15.56
CA ILE A 260 13.61 -9.03 -15.64
C ILE A 260 13.33 -7.58 -15.26
N ILE A 261 14.30 -6.95 -14.62
CA ILE A 261 14.22 -5.55 -14.19
C ILE A 261 15.41 -4.79 -14.78
N GLY A 262 15.19 -3.57 -15.28
CA GLY A 262 16.28 -2.73 -15.80
C GLY A 262 17.40 -2.60 -14.76
N PHE A 263 18.66 -2.68 -15.20
CA PHE A 263 19.81 -2.80 -14.29
C PHE A 263 19.82 -1.80 -13.12
N PRO A 264 19.55 -0.49 -13.32
CA PRO A 264 19.57 0.46 -12.21
C PRO A 264 18.65 0.07 -11.05
N ARG A 265 17.44 -0.40 -11.34
CA ARG A 265 16.49 -0.85 -10.30
C ARG A 265 16.73 -2.28 -9.86
N GLY A 266 17.13 -3.17 -10.76
CA GLY A 266 17.47 -4.55 -10.43
C GLY A 266 18.61 -4.62 -9.41
N ARG A 267 19.64 -3.78 -9.58
CA ARG A 267 20.73 -3.63 -8.62
C ARG A 267 20.23 -3.18 -7.25
N LEU A 268 19.33 -2.19 -7.17
CA LEU A 268 18.79 -1.71 -5.90
C LEU A 268 18.04 -2.82 -5.15
N VAL A 269 17.29 -3.67 -5.86
CA VAL A 269 16.59 -4.82 -5.25
C VAL A 269 17.61 -5.81 -4.66
N LEU A 270 18.65 -6.17 -5.43
CA LEU A 270 19.72 -7.03 -4.95
C LEU A 270 20.47 -6.44 -3.75
N GLU A 271 20.78 -5.14 -3.80
CA GLU A 271 21.45 -4.43 -2.71
C GLU A 271 20.60 -4.44 -1.43
N ALA A 272 19.30 -4.12 -1.53
CA ALA A 272 18.37 -4.14 -0.40
C ALA A 272 18.27 -5.54 0.23
N GLN A 273 18.10 -6.59 -0.59
CA GLN A 273 18.02 -7.96 -0.11
C GLN A 273 19.32 -8.43 0.55
N SER A 274 20.47 -8.05 0.00
CA SER A 274 21.78 -8.34 0.59
C SER A 274 21.94 -7.65 1.95
N ILE A 275 21.57 -6.37 2.08
CA ILE A 275 21.60 -5.64 3.36
C ILE A 275 20.74 -6.36 4.43
N ILE A 276 19.53 -6.79 4.07
CA ILE A 276 18.61 -7.47 4.98
C ILE A 276 19.23 -8.78 5.47
N LEU A 277 19.67 -9.66 4.56
CA LEU A 277 20.20 -10.97 4.91
C LEU A 277 21.52 -10.87 5.68
N LYS A 278 22.41 -9.95 5.30
CA LYS A 278 23.65 -9.69 6.02
C LYS A 278 23.41 -9.18 7.45
N THR A 279 22.44 -8.29 7.62
CA THR A 279 22.03 -7.79 8.95
C THR A 279 21.47 -8.91 9.82
N LEU A 280 20.62 -9.78 9.25
CA LEU A 280 20.09 -10.95 9.94
C LEU A 280 21.19 -11.93 10.31
N ARG A 281 22.14 -12.17 9.40
CA ARG A 281 23.29 -13.04 9.64
C ARG A 281 24.15 -12.53 10.78
N GLY A 282 24.58 -11.27 10.74
CA GLY A 282 25.40 -10.69 11.81
C GLY A 282 24.68 -10.71 13.17
N THR A 283 23.36 -10.52 13.17
CA THR A 283 22.53 -10.64 14.38
C THR A 283 22.50 -12.07 14.93
N VAL A 284 22.34 -13.07 14.04
CA VAL A 284 22.34 -14.49 14.42
C VAL A 284 23.72 -14.95 14.88
N GLU A 285 24.79 -14.51 14.23
CA GLU A 285 26.17 -14.79 14.62
C GLU A 285 26.44 -14.25 16.04
N ASP A 286 26.11 -12.98 16.34
CA ASP A 286 26.20 -12.43 17.71
C ASP A 286 25.40 -13.25 18.73
N LEU A 287 24.18 -13.65 18.35
CA LEU A 287 23.32 -14.47 19.20
C LEU A 287 23.89 -15.87 19.43
N LEU A 288 24.70 -16.42 18.52
CA LEU A 288 25.27 -17.77 18.63
C LEU A 288 26.73 -17.78 19.10
N LEU A 289 27.33 -16.63 19.41
CA LEU A 289 28.67 -16.57 20.00
C LEU A 289 28.78 -17.47 21.24
N GLY A 290 29.79 -18.35 21.25
CA GLY A 290 30.05 -19.30 22.32
C GLY A 290 28.99 -20.41 22.48
N VAL A 291 28.27 -20.76 21.40
CA VAL A 291 27.37 -21.92 21.37
C VAL A 291 28.07 -23.05 20.61
N ASP A 292 28.56 -24.04 21.35
CA ASP A 292 29.22 -25.22 20.75
C ASP A 292 28.26 -26.39 20.51
N THR A 293 27.07 -26.36 21.13
CA THR A 293 26.09 -27.45 21.08
C THR A 293 24.86 -27.06 20.28
N GLU A 294 24.46 -27.92 19.34
CA GLU A 294 23.20 -27.79 18.63
C GLU A 294 22.02 -27.79 19.61
N SER A 295 20.99 -26.99 19.33
CA SER A 295 19.79 -26.93 20.16
C SER A 295 18.56 -27.18 19.28
N SER A 296 17.65 -28.06 19.70
CA SER A 296 16.38 -28.27 18.98
C SER A 296 15.70 -26.95 18.54
N SER A 297 14.89 -26.97 17.48
CA SER A 297 14.08 -25.82 17.03
C SER A 297 12.59 -25.93 17.37
N SER A 298 12.23 -26.77 18.35
CA SER A 298 10.84 -26.98 18.75
C SER A 298 10.09 -25.69 19.14
N LYS A 299 10.71 -24.78 19.90
CA LYS A 299 10.12 -23.47 20.27
C LYS A 299 9.97 -22.56 19.06
N TRP A 300 10.85 -22.70 18.07
CA TRP A 300 10.74 -21.94 16.82
C TRP A 300 9.46 -22.32 16.08
N TYR A 301 9.19 -23.62 15.91
CA TYR A 301 7.96 -24.06 15.25
C TYR A 301 6.70 -23.67 16.01
N ILE A 302 6.71 -23.71 17.35
CA ILE A 302 5.60 -23.20 18.18
C ILE A 302 5.36 -21.71 17.94
N LEU A 303 6.43 -20.92 17.81
CA LEU A 303 6.32 -19.49 17.55
C LEU A 303 5.79 -19.21 16.13
N VAL A 304 6.24 -19.97 15.13
CA VAL A 304 5.72 -19.93 13.76
C VAL A 304 4.22 -20.23 13.73
N ASP A 305 3.77 -21.26 14.44
CA ASP A 305 2.35 -21.64 14.53
C ASP A 305 1.47 -20.56 15.20
N SER A 306 2.08 -19.69 16.00
CA SER A 306 1.42 -18.52 16.60
C SER A 306 1.47 -17.24 15.73
N ASP A 307 1.96 -17.33 14.50
CA ASP A 307 2.20 -16.20 13.58
C ASP A 307 3.10 -15.10 14.21
N PHE A 308 4.04 -15.46 15.09
CA PHE A 308 4.90 -14.51 15.81
C PHE A 308 4.12 -13.40 16.55
N ARG A 309 2.85 -13.65 16.93
CA ARG A 309 2.02 -12.65 17.61
C ARG A 309 2.53 -12.38 19.03
N GLY A 310 2.94 -11.14 19.28
CA GLY A 310 3.29 -10.65 20.62
C GLY A 310 2.07 -10.39 21.52
N ALA A 311 2.34 -10.08 22.80
CA ALA A 311 1.31 -9.79 23.81
C ALA A 311 0.58 -8.45 23.62
N SER A 312 1.11 -7.54 22.79
CA SER A 312 0.58 -6.19 22.64
C SER A 312 -0.69 -6.10 21.80
N GLY A 313 -1.08 -7.16 21.08
CA GLY A 313 -2.39 -7.25 20.42
C GLY A 313 -2.77 -5.96 19.69
N SER A 314 -1.80 -5.30 19.03
CA SER A 314 -1.96 -3.98 18.43
C SER A 314 -3.26 -3.96 17.63
N ILE A 315 -4.01 -2.87 17.76
CA ILE A 315 -5.17 -2.58 16.91
C ILE A 315 -4.60 -2.38 15.51
N ALA A 316 -4.29 -3.49 14.86
CA ALA A 316 -3.70 -3.55 13.54
C ALA A 316 -4.85 -3.32 12.58
N TRP A 317 -4.96 -2.10 12.09
CA TRP A 317 -5.86 -1.77 10.99
C TRP A 317 -5.61 -2.67 9.76
N SER A 318 -4.44 -3.32 9.66
CA SER A 318 -4.19 -4.49 8.80
C SER A 318 -2.87 -5.19 9.18
N ASN A 319 -2.67 -6.46 8.78
CA ASN A 319 -1.35 -7.12 8.84
C ASN A 319 -0.36 -6.55 7.80
N PHE A 320 -0.75 -5.49 7.10
CA PHE A 320 -0.09 -5.02 5.89
C PHE A 320 0.98 -3.94 6.18
N SER A 321 0.85 -3.16 7.26
CA SER A 321 1.95 -2.34 7.78
C SER A 321 3.17 -3.18 8.19
N ASP A 322 2.96 -4.48 8.40
CA ASP A 322 3.99 -5.46 8.76
C ASP A 322 4.36 -6.40 7.59
N GLN A 323 4.10 -6.01 6.34
CA GLN A 323 4.35 -6.88 5.17
C GLN A 323 5.81 -7.36 5.10
N ALA A 324 6.78 -6.51 5.48
CA ALA A 324 8.19 -6.88 5.57
C ALA A 324 8.49 -8.03 6.54
N PHE A 325 7.63 -8.23 7.55
CA PHE A 325 7.77 -9.21 8.63
C PHE A 325 6.86 -10.44 8.43
N THR A 326 6.08 -10.47 7.34
CA THR A 326 5.11 -11.54 7.05
C THR A 326 5.39 -12.19 5.69
N ALA A 327 4.52 -13.08 5.21
CA ALA A 327 4.75 -13.80 3.96
C ALA A 327 4.46 -12.91 2.73
N PRO A 328 5.33 -12.88 1.70
CA PRO A 328 5.11 -12.11 0.47
C PRO A 328 4.23 -12.91 -0.51
N ILE A 329 3.09 -13.44 -0.04
CA ILE A 329 2.26 -14.36 -0.81
C ILE A 329 0.97 -13.67 -1.25
N PHE A 330 0.73 -13.68 -2.55
CA PHE A 330 -0.59 -13.44 -3.11
C PHE A 330 -1.50 -14.66 -2.83
N ASP A 331 -2.43 -14.48 -1.90
CA ASP A 331 -3.43 -15.50 -1.52
C ASP A 331 -4.84 -15.00 -1.88
N LEU A 332 -5.27 -15.35 -3.09
CA LEU A 332 -6.57 -14.96 -3.62
C LEU A 332 -7.75 -15.41 -2.73
N ASP A 333 -7.64 -16.56 -2.06
CA ASP A 333 -8.71 -17.08 -1.20
C ASP A 333 -8.81 -16.24 0.07
N ARG A 334 -7.68 -15.84 0.65
CA ARG A 334 -7.65 -14.89 1.76
C ARG A 334 -8.27 -13.56 1.34
N LEU A 335 -7.88 -13.00 0.19
CA LEU A 335 -8.38 -11.70 -0.27
C LEU A 335 -9.89 -11.72 -0.53
N LEU A 336 -10.41 -12.80 -1.13
CA LEU A 336 -11.85 -12.99 -1.31
C LEU A 336 -12.60 -13.10 0.04
N ASN A 337 -11.99 -13.71 1.05
CA ASN A 337 -12.60 -13.75 2.38
C ASN A 337 -12.61 -12.36 3.05
N ILE A 338 -11.59 -11.53 2.83
CA ILE A 338 -11.57 -10.14 3.30
C ILE A 338 -12.68 -9.34 2.61
N SER A 339 -12.81 -9.46 1.28
CA SER A 339 -13.85 -8.72 0.54
C SER A 339 -15.27 -9.17 0.92
N ARG A 340 -15.51 -10.47 1.13
CA ARG A 340 -16.80 -10.98 1.63
C ARG A 340 -17.11 -10.48 3.04
N ALA A 341 -16.12 -10.43 3.92
CA ALA A 341 -16.32 -9.88 5.26
C ALA A 341 -16.72 -8.40 5.22
N ALA A 342 -16.05 -7.60 4.38
CA ALA A 342 -16.38 -6.19 4.18
C ALA A 342 -17.75 -5.99 3.52
N PHE A 343 -18.12 -6.88 2.57
CA PHE A 343 -19.44 -6.88 1.95
C PHE A 343 -20.55 -7.15 2.98
N HIS A 344 -20.43 -8.19 3.80
CA HIS A 344 -21.42 -8.50 4.83
C HIS A 344 -21.50 -7.43 5.91
N GLU A 345 -20.39 -6.80 6.28
CA GLU A 345 -20.41 -5.65 7.19
C GLU A 345 -21.21 -4.48 6.60
N ALA A 346 -21.06 -4.22 5.30
CA ALA A 346 -21.85 -3.20 4.61
C ALA A 346 -23.34 -3.57 4.54
N GLU A 347 -23.67 -4.84 4.28
CA GLU A 347 -25.06 -5.34 4.28
C GLU A 347 -25.70 -5.19 5.66
N ASP A 348 -25.01 -5.62 6.72
CA ASP A 348 -25.45 -5.46 8.10
C ASP A 348 -25.69 -3.98 8.44
N HIS A 349 -24.79 -3.09 7.99
CA HIS A 349 -24.95 -1.65 8.20
C HIS A 349 -26.23 -1.12 7.54
N LEU A 350 -26.47 -1.46 6.27
CA LEU A 350 -27.66 -1.04 5.53
C LEU A 350 -28.94 -1.62 6.15
N TRP A 351 -28.91 -2.90 6.52
CA TRP A 351 -30.02 -3.58 7.19
C TRP A 351 -30.41 -2.88 8.50
N LEU A 352 -29.43 -2.55 9.34
CA LEU A 352 -29.69 -1.84 10.60
C LEU A 352 -30.26 -0.44 10.38
N LEU A 353 -29.80 0.29 9.34
CA LEU A 353 -30.39 1.58 8.97
C LEU A 353 -31.87 1.46 8.56
N GLN A 354 -32.26 0.35 7.94
CA GLN A 354 -33.63 0.11 7.47
C GLN A 354 -34.55 -0.45 8.57
N THR A 355 -34.01 -1.19 9.54
CA THR A 355 -34.81 -2.00 10.47
C THR A 355 -34.74 -1.55 11.93
N ASP A 356 -33.69 -0.84 12.35
CA ASP A 356 -33.53 -0.34 13.71
C ASP A 356 -33.66 1.19 13.76
N PRO A 357 -34.80 1.72 14.26
CA PRO A 357 -35.00 3.16 14.35
C PRO A 357 -34.05 3.85 15.34
N VAL A 358 -33.57 3.15 16.37
CA VAL A 358 -32.59 3.70 17.32
C VAL A 358 -31.23 3.84 16.65
N TYR A 359 -30.83 2.83 15.87
CA TYR A 359 -29.60 2.88 15.08
C TYR A 359 -29.66 3.98 14.02
N LEU A 360 -30.75 4.07 13.26
CA LEU A 360 -30.96 5.14 12.28
C LEU A 360 -30.87 6.53 12.92
N GLN A 361 -31.53 6.74 14.08
CA GLN A 361 -31.45 8.01 14.79
C GLN A 361 -30.03 8.33 15.26
N TYR A 362 -29.31 7.34 15.78
CA TYR A 362 -27.91 7.50 16.18
C TYR A 362 -27.03 7.93 14.99
N ARG A 363 -27.16 7.25 13.84
CA ARG A 363 -26.43 7.60 12.62
C ARG A 363 -26.81 8.99 12.12
N ALA A 364 -28.10 9.34 12.15
CA ALA A 364 -28.57 10.67 11.76
C ALA A 364 -27.97 11.78 12.63
N LYS A 365 -27.90 11.56 13.94
CA LYS A 365 -27.23 12.49 14.87
C LYS A 365 -25.75 12.64 14.55
N LEU A 366 -25.03 11.56 14.27
CA LEU A 366 -23.62 11.62 13.85
C LEU A 366 -23.44 12.39 12.55
N ALA A 367 -24.26 12.10 11.53
CA ALA A 367 -24.21 12.79 10.24
C ALA A 367 -24.54 14.29 10.35
N ARG A 368 -25.27 14.71 11.37
CA ARG A 368 -25.49 16.12 11.68
C ARG A 368 -24.31 16.74 12.44
N GLN A 369 -23.75 16.03 13.43
CA GLN A 369 -22.66 16.55 14.27
C GLN A 369 -21.36 16.78 13.49
N GLY A 370 -21.02 15.92 12.53
CA GLY A 370 -19.76 15.98 11.79
C GLY A 370 -19.69 17.01 10.65
N TRP A 371 -20.77 17.77 10.39
CA TRP A 371 -20.86 18.69 9.24
C TRP A 371 -21.28 20.12 9.60
N LEU A 372 -21.60 20.37 10.87
CA LEU A 372 -21.97 21.69 11.37
C LEU A 372 -20.73 22.45 11.85
N SER A 373 -19.96 23.02 10.92
CA SER A 373 -19.17 24.20 11.27
C SER A 373 -20.13 25.39 11.48
N LYS A 374 -19.82 26.25 12.46
CA LYS A 374 -20.67 27.39 12.85
C LYS A 374 -20.89 28.31 11.63
N GLY A 375 -22.09 28.27 11.03
CA GLY A 375 -22.55 29.26 10.05
C GLY A 375 -23.11 28.75 8.72
N THR A 376 -22.89 27.49 8.34
CA THR A 376 -23.31 26.93 7.02
C THR A 376 -24.28 25.74 7.12
N GLY A 377 -24.74 25.44 8.34
CA GLY A 377 -25.31 24.14 8.69
C GLY A 377 -26.52 23.65 7.90
N ASP A 378 -27.38 24.55 7.42
CA ASP A 378 -28.56 24.17 6.64
C ASP A 378 -28.23 23.80 5.19
N LYS A 379 -27.09 24.26 4.64
CA LYS A 379 -26.66 23.93 3.27
C LYS A 379 -26.04 22.53 3.15
N PHE A 380 -25.58 21.94 4.26
CA PHE A 380 -24.96 20.60 4.28
C PHE A 380 -25.94 19.47 4.66
N LEU A 381 -27.16 19.79 5.07
CA LEU A 381 -28.21 18.81 5.40
C LEU A 381 -28.54 17.81 4.28
N PRO A 382 -28.62 18.22 3.00
CA PRO A 382 -28.74 17.28 1.87
C PRO A 382 -27.55 16.31 1.75
N ASN A 383 -26.33 16.79 2.05
CA ASN A 383 -25.12 15.95 2.05
C ASN A 383 -25.10 14.98 3.24
N SER A 384 -25.56 15.39 4.43
CA SER A 384 -25.76 14.49 5.58
C SER A 384 -26.77 13.39 5.28
N SER A 385 -27.79 13.70 4.50
CA SER A 385 -28.89 12.80 4.13
C SER A 385 -28.49 11.78 3.07
N TRP A 386 -27.78 12.26 2.05
CA TRP A 386 -27.02 11.44 1.12
C TRP A 386 -26.10 10.46 1.83
N MET A 387 -25.33 10.94 2.81
CA MET A 387 -24.38 10.13 3.57
C MET A 387 -25.04 9.04 4.41
N LEU A 388 -26.30 9.22 4.83
CA LEU A 388 -27.00 8.24 5.65
C LEU A 388 -27.53 7.07 4.85
N CYS A 389 -28.21 7.31 3.73
CA CYS A 389 -28.89 6.23 3.00
C CYS A 389 -28.15 5.85 1.71
N TYR A 390 -27.70 6.83 0.93
CA TYR A 390 -27.07 6.56 -0.35
C TYR A 390 -25.64 6.02 -0.18
N LYS A 391 -24.87 6.53 0.80
CA LYS A 391 -23.56 5.93 1.15
C LYS A 391 -23.73 4.45 1.49
N ALA A 392 -24.65 4.11 2.39
CA ALA A 392 -24.83 2.72 2.83
C ALA A 392 -25.16 1.80 1.65
N PHE A 393 -26.09 2.21 0.78
CA PHE A 393 -26.42 1.47 -0.44
C PHE A 393 -25.22 1.32 -1.40
N THR A 394 -24.53 2.43 -1.71
CA THR A 394 -23.39 2.38 -2.63
C THR A 394 -22.19 1.64 -2.06
N THR A 395 -21.99 1.63 -0.74
CA THR A 395 -20.95 0.81 -0.09
C THR A 395 -21.27 -0.68 -0.27
N VAL A 396 -22.52 -1.12 -0.06
CA VAL A 396 -22.95 -2.51 -0.36
C VAL A 396 -22.72 -2.84 -1.84
N GLN A 397 -23.17 -1.99 -2.75
CA GLN A 397 -23.02 -2.19 -4.19
C GLN A 397 -21.54 -2.32 -4.59
N ARG A 398 -20.68 -1.42 -4.13
CA ARG A 398 -19.24 -1.44 -4.47
C ARG A 398 -18.53 -2.67 -3.91
N TRP A 399 -18.87 -3.09 -2.70
CA TRP A 399 -18.30 -4.34 -2.17
C TRP A 399 -18.82 -5.58 -2.91
N SER A 400 -20.07 -5.57 -3.39
CA SER A 400 -20.57 -6.65 -4.25
C SER A 400 -19.78 -6.76 -5.56
N TRP A 401 -19.37 -5.63 -6.15
CA TRP A 401 -18.50 -5.59 -7.33
C TRP A 401 -17.13 -6.20 -7.04
N VAL A 402 -16.54 -5.86 -5.90
CA VAL A 402 -15.23 -6.39 -5.49
C VAL A 402 -15.31 -7.90 -5.29
N VAL A 403 -16.35 -8.40 -4.61
CA VAL A 403 -16.57 -9.84 -4.42
C VAL A 403 -16.72 -10.56 -5.76
N ASP A 404 -17.57 -10.06 -6.66
CA ASP A 404 -17.79 -10.64 -8.00
C ASP A 404 -16.48 -10.73 -8.82
N GLU A 405 -15.67 -9.66 -8.83
CA GLU A 405 -14.37 -9.68 -9.53
C GLU A 405 -13.36 -10.64 -8.90
N PHE A 406 -13.32 -10.75 -7.56
CA PHE A 406 -12.47 -11.72 -6.87
C PHE A 406 -12.91 -13.18 -7.15
N GLU A 407 -14.21 -13.46 -7.14
CA GLU A 407 -14.76 -14.76 -7.50
C GLU A 407 -14.44 -15.12 -8.95
N HIS A 408 -14.56 -14.14 -9.86
CA HIS A 408 -14.19 -14.32 -11.25
C HIS A 408 -12.69 -14.62 -11.42
N ALA A 409 -11.81 -13.84 -10.78
CA ALA A 409 -10.37 -14.08 -10.80
C ALA A 409 -10.02 -15.47 -10.23
N GLN A 410 -10.70 -15.91 -9.17
CA GLN A 410 -10.52 -17.24 -8.57
C GLN A 410 -10.95 -18.35 -9.54
N ALA A 411 -12.09 -18.19 -10.21
CA ALA A 411 -12.55 -19.13 -11.21
C ALA A 411 -11.54 -19.25 -12.38
N GLN A 412 -11.00 -18.13 -12.87
CA GLN A 412 -9.96 -18.16 -13.90
C GLN A 412 -8.65 -18.80 -13.41
N ARG A 413 -8.22 -18.48 -12.18
CA ARG A 413 -7.03 -19.10 -11.57
C ARG A 413 -7.17 -20.61 -11.48
N ASN A 414 -8.31 -21.10 -11.00
CA ASN A 414 -8.57 -22.53 -10.86
C ASN A 414 -8.58 -23.23 -12.22
N ARG A 415 -9.14 -22.58 -13.25
CA ARG A 415 -9.17 -23.12 -14.62
C ARG A 415 -7.78 -23.24 -15.26
N PHE A 416 -6.88 -22.29 -14.97
CA PHE A 416 -5.56 -22.23 -15.61
C PHE A 416 -4.40 -22.47 -14.65
N ARG A 417 -4.66 -23.10 -13.49
CA ARG A 417 -3.69 -23.24 -12.39
C ARG A 417 -2.33 -23.77 -12.84
N ASP A 418 -2.33 -24.78 -13.71
CA ASP A 418 -1.11 -25.47 -14.15
C ASP A 418 -0.29 -24.65 -15.17
N ASN A 419 -0.88 -23.58 -15.71
CA ASN A 419 -0.28 -22.68 -16.70
C ASN A 419 0.16 -21.33 -16.09
N ILE A 420 0.25 -21.23 -14.76
CA ILE A 420 0.73 -20.03 -14.07
C ILE A 420 2.12 -20.31 -13.51
N LYS A 421 3.15 -19.83 -14.21
CA LYS A 421 4.57 -20.01 -13.84
C LYS A 421 5.36 -18.76 -14.17
N CYS A 422 6.36 -18.42 -13.33
CA CYS A 422 7.33 -17.35 -13.65
C CYS A 422 8.13 -17.71 -14.91
N GLY A 423 8.46 -16.73 -15.74
CA GLY A 423 9.10 -16.97 -17.05
C GLY A 423 8.14 -17.23 -18.21
N GLU A 424 6.85 -17.47 -17.93
CA GLU A 424 5.82 -17.75 -18.93
C GLU A 424 4.72 -16.68 -18.91
N ASP A 425 4.10 -16.43 -20.07
CA ASP A 425 2.97 -15.50 -20.18
C ASP A 425 1.76 -16.01 -19.39
N LEU A 426 1.11 -15.09 -18.66
CA LEU A 426 -0.15 -15.42 -18.01
C LEU A 426 -1.24 -15.73 -19.06
N PRO A 427 -2.06 -16.76 -18.83
CA PRO A 427 -3.24 -17.03 -19.63
C PRO A 427 -4.10 -15.76 -19.78
N ARG A 428 -4.38 -15.35 -21.03
CA ARG A 428 -5.03 -14.05 -21.35
C ARG A 428 -6.27 -13.78 -20.47
N LYS A 429 -7.12 -14.77 -20.26
CA LYS A 429 -8.35 -14.62 -19.46
C LYS A 429 -8.07 -14.35 -17.98
N TYR A 430 -7.05 -15.01 -17.42
CA TYR A 430 -6.67 -14.78 -16.02
C TYR A 430 -5.95 -13.44 -15.86
N SER A 431 -5.05 -13.10 -16.80
CA SER A 431 -4.40 -11.78 -16.85
C SER A 431 -5.44 -10.65 -16.91
N MET A 432 -6.44 -10.76 -17.78
CA MET A 432 -7.54 -9.78 -17.88
C MET A 432 -8.41 -9.71 -16.62
N ALA A 433 -8.68 -10.86 -15.96
CA ALA A 433 -9.43 -10.87 -14.71
C ALA A 433 -8.71 -10.10 -13.59
N LEU A 434 -7.39 -10.30 -13.45
CA LEU A 434 -6.58 -9.54 -12.49
C LEU A 434 -6.50 -8.06 -12.87
N ALA A 435 -6.38 -7.73 -14.16
CA ALA A 435 -6.35 -6.35 -14.65
C ALA A 435 -7.65 -5.59 -14.35
N CYS A 436 -8.80 -6.21 -14.59
CA CYS A 436 -10.10 -5.63 -14.24
C CYS A 436 -10.20 -5.42 -12.73
N LEU A 437 -9.84 -6.44 -11.94
CA LEU A 437 -9.86 -6.35 -10.49
C LEU A 437 -8.96 -5.21 -9.96
N GLU A 438 -7.74 -5.08 -10.49
CA GLU A 438 -6.84 -3.98 -10.14
C GLU A 438 -7.46 -2.62 -10.48
N LEU A 439 -7.97 -2.45 -11.71
CA LEU A 439 -8.60 -1.21 -12.14
C LEU A 439 -9.81 -0.83 -11.28
N LEU A 440 -10.63 -1.81 -10.88
CA LEU A 440 -11.74 -1.58 -9.95
C LEU A 440 -11.22 -1.06 -8.61
N LEU A 441 -10.21 -1.72 -8.03
CA LEU A 441 -9.64 -1.34 -6.74
C LEU A 441 -8.98 0.04 -6.75
N ILE A 442 -8.26 0.40 -7.83
CA ILE A 442 -7.68 1.75 -8.03
C ILE A 442 -8.79 2.81 -8.04
N ASN A 443 -9.81 2.62 -8.88
CA ASN A 443 -10.91 3.57 -9.01
C ASN A 443 -11.67 3.74 -7.70
N LEU A 444 -11.92 2.63 -7.02
CA LEU A 444 -12.53 2.64 -5.71
C LEU A 444 -11.60 3.41 -4.74
N LEU A 445 -10.30 3.11 -4.65
CA LEU A 445 -9.37 3.80 -3.75
C LEU A 445 -9.36 5.32 -3.97
N TYR A 446 -9.27 5.76 -5.23
CA TYR A 446 -9.35 7.17 -5.61
C TYR A 446 -10.62 7.86 -5.10
N GLN A 447 -11.77 7.19 -5.17
CA GLN A 447 -13.02 7.72 -4.62
C GLN A 447 -12.96 7.93 -3.10
N ARG A 448 -12.26 7.07 -2.35
CA ARG A 448 -12.13 7.21 -0.88
C ARG A 448 -11.18 8.35 -0.53
N VAL A 449 -10.08 8.49 -1.26
CA VAL A 449 -9.12 9.59 -1.14
C VAL A 449 -9.81 10.93 -1.36
N LYS A 450 -10.54 11.07 -2.48
CA LYS A 450 -11.33 12.27 -2.78
C LYS A 450 -12.35 12.54 -1.68
N LYS A 451 -13.09 11.51 -1.26
CA LYS A 451 -14.09 11.64 -0.19
C LYS A 451 -13.46 12.09 1.13
N LEU A 452 -12.32 11.54 1.51
CA LEU A 452 -11.59 11.95 2.71
C LEU A 452 -11.24 13.44 2.62
N GLY A 453 -10.66 13.88 1.49
CA GLY A 453 -10.33 15.29 1.25
C GLY A 453 -11.54 16.22 1.29
N ASP A 454 -12.66 15.83 0.67
CA ASP A 454 -13.90 16.62 0.64
C ASP A 454 -14.55 16.75 2.03
N CYS A 455 -14.45 15.72 2.87
CA CYS A 455 -15.06 15.70 4.21
C CYS A 455 -14.17 16.35 5.26
N LEU A 456 -12.83 16.30 5.10
CA LEU A 456 -11.87 16.69 6.13
C LEU A 456 -12.09 18.09 6.73
N PRO A 457 -12.38 19.14 5.93
CA PRO A 457 -12.65 20.49 6.46
C PRO A 457 -13.92 20.60 7.31
N SER A 458 -14.82 19.63 7.20
CA SER A 458 -16.11 19.65 7.91
C SER A 458 -16.04 18.99 9.29
N PHE A 459 -15.06 18.10 9.50
CA PHE A 459 -14.90 17.43 10.79
C PHE A 459 -14.40 18.39 11.85
N LYS A 460 -15.03 18.35 13.03
CA LYS A 460 -14.76 19.26 14.14
C LYS A 460 -13.30 19.20 14.59
N GLY A 461 -12.69 18.01 14.53
CA GLY A 461 -11.29 17.79 14.89
C GLY A 461 -10.25 18.46 13.99
N PHE A 462 -10.67 18.97 12.83
CA PHE A 462 -9.79 19.54 11.79
C PHE A 462 -10.32 20.86 11.19
N SER A 463 -11.59 21.21 11.39
CA SER A 463 -12.25 22.32 10.71
C SER A 463 -11.58 23.68 10.95
N GLU A 464 -10.98 23.89 12.13
CA GLU A 464 -10.28 25.14 12.47
C GLU A 464 -8.98 25.32 11.67
N ASP A 465 -8.48 24.25 11.04
CA ASP A 465 -7.29 24.25 10.21
C ASP A 465 -7.57 24.63 8.76
N TYR A 466 -8.82 24.93 8.41
CA TYR A 466 -9.24 25.28 7.06
C TYR A 466 -9.87 26.67 7.00
N LYS A 467 -9.49 27.44 5.97
CA LYS A 467 -10.17 28.66 5.55
C LYS A 467 -11.28 28.29 4.58
N ILE A 468 -12.53 28.39 5.02
CA ILE A 468 -13.72 28.15 4.20
C ILE A 468 -14.08 29.45 3.49
N SER A 469 -14.23 29.38 2.17
CA SER A 469 -14.76 30.48 1.35
C SER A 469 -16.06 30.03 0.69
N ASP A 470 -17.12 30.83 0.89
CA ASP A 470 -18.44 30.63 0.27
C ASP A 470 -18.61 31.71 -0.81
N LYS A 471 -18.66 31.30 -2.08
CA LYS A 471 -18.94 32.19 -3.22
C LYS A 471 -20.41 32.12 -3.66
N GLY A 472 -21.32 31.67 -2.78
CA GLY A 472 -22.74 31.49 -3.05
C GLY A 472 -23.06 30.19 -3.79
N ASN A 473 -22.32 29.91 -4.87
CA ASN A 473 -22.59 28.79 -5.78
C ASN A 473 -21.67 27.59 -5.53
N ALA A 474 -20.58 27.81 -4.77
CA ALA A 474 -19.59 26.80 -4.43
C ALA A 474 -18.95 27.16 -3.08
N VAL A 475 -18.86 26.17 -2.21
CA VAL A 475 -18.07 26.23 -0.98
C VAL A 475 -16.73 25.59 -1.28
N SER A 476 -15.64 26.30 -1.01
CA SER A 476 -14.29 25.74 -1.10
C SER A 476 -13.55 25.91 0.22
N ALA A 477 -12.88 24.87 0.66
CA ALA A 477 -12.04 24.89 1.84
C ALA A 477 -10.58 24.76 1.42
N LYS A 478 -9.73 25.62 1.97
CA LYS A 478 -8.28 25.54 1.78
C LYS A 478 -7.60 25.40 3.13
N LEU A 479 -6.58 24.57 3.20
CA LEU A 479 -5.76 24.45 4.39
C LEU A 479 -5.20 25.83 4.79
N ASN A 480 -5.23 26.13 6.09
CA ASN A 480 -4.73 27.38 6.62
C ASN A 480 -3.19 27.41 6.58
N THR A 481 -2.63 28.02 5.55
CA THR A 481 -1.19 28.17 5.34
C THR A 481 -0.51 29.07 6.37
N GLU A 482 -1.24 29.88 7.13
CA GLU A 482 -0.67 30.65 8.25
C GLU A 482 -0.36 29.75 9.44
N LYS A 483 -1.22 28.75 9.69
CA LYS A 483 -1.00 27.75 10.74
C LYS A 483 0.06 26.73 10.33
N PHE A 484 0.00 26.30 9.07
CA PHE A 484 0.90 25.30 8.51
C PHE A 484 1.57 25.84 7.24
N PRO A 485 2.67 26.61 7.37
CA PRO A 485 3.33 27.24 6.22
C PRO A 485 3.98 26.21 5.28
N THR A 486 4.35 25.04 5.80
CA THR A 486 4.94 23.93 5.02
C THR A 486 4.43 22.59 5.52
N SER A 487 4.55 21.56 4.68
CA SER A 487 4.24 20.18 5.11
C SER A 487 5.16 19.69 6.24
N LYS A 488 6.42 20.16 6.29
CA LYS A 488 7.38 19.91 7.39
C LYS A 488 6.87 20.52 8.70
N ALA A 489 6.37 21.76 8.67
CA ALA A 489 5.78 22.41 9.84
C ALA A 489 4.55 21.64 10.37
N MET A 490 3.72 21.12 9.47
CA MET A 490 2.58 20.28 9.86
C MET A 490 3.02 18.93 10.45
N PHE A 491 4.01 18.26 9.84
CA PHE A 491 4.53 16.98 10.35
C PHE A 491 4.99 17.08 11.81
N TYR A 492 5.68 18.17 12.18
CA TYR A 492 6.17 18.39 13.53
C TYR A 492 5.14 19.02 14.48
N GLY A 493 4.28 19.90 13.98
CA GLY A 493 3.28 20.61 14.80
C GLY A 493 1.99 19.85 15.03
N ASP A 494 1.53 19.08 14.04
CA ASP A 494 0.32 18.25 14.10
C ASP A 494 0.47 16.98 13.25
N PRO A 495 1.16 15.95 13.78
CA PRO A 495 1.46 14.73 13.02
C PRO A 495 0.21 13.95 12.59
N LEU A 496 -0.89 14.04 13.37
CA LEU A 496 -2.16 13.43 13.00
C LEU A 496 -2.73 14.11 11.75
N HIS A 497 -2.83 15.44 11.77
CA HIS A 497 -3.39 16.17 10.65
C HIS A 497 -2.52 16.02 9.40
N TRP A 498 -1.19 16.06 9.56
CA TRP A 498 -0.25 15.74 8.48
C TRP A 498 -0.56 14.39 7.85
N CYS A 499 -0.66 13.34 8.65
CA CYS A 499 -0.90 11.99 8.15
C CYS A 499 -2.21 11.90 7.36
N ILE A 500 -3.30 12.44 7.90
CA ILE A 500 -4.61 12.43 7.22
C ILE A 500 -4.59 13.27 5.94
N VAL A 501 -3.91 14.42 5.91
CA VAL A 501 -3.75 15.23 4.69
C VAL A 501 -2.94 14.48 3.63
N GLN A 502 -1.85 13.79 4.00
CA GLN A 502 -1.10 12.99 3.05
C GLN A 502 -1.95 11.85 2.45
N MET A 503 -2.90 11.28 3.21
CA MET A 503 -3.83 10.26 2.72
C MET A 503 -4.88 10.80 1.72
N THR A 504 -5.00 12.13 1.57
CA THR A 504 -5.86 12.76 0.54
C THR A 504 -5.16 12.97 -0.80
N ALA A 505 -3.86 12.68 -0.88
CA ALA A 505 -3.10 12.76 -2.11
C ALA A 505 -3.39 11.56 -3.02
N ASP A 506 -3.16 11.71 -4.33
CA ASP A 506 -3.36 10.62 -5.30
C ASP A 506 -2.46 9.42 -4.97
N PRO A 507 -3.02 8.25 -4.62
CA PRO A 507 -2.23 7.08 -4.24
C PRO A 507 -1.44 6.47 -5.41
N GLU A 508 -1.78 6.82 -6.65
CA GLU A 508 -1.08 6.35 -7.85
C GLU A 508 0.03 7.32 -8.30
N ASP A 509 0.11 8.54 -7.74
CA ASP A 509 1.22 9.45 -8.01
C ASP A 509 2.46 8.99 -7.22
N PRO A 510 3.54 8.58 -7.90
CA PRO A 510 4.71 8.03 -7.25
C PRO A 510 5.54 9.07 -6.46
N ASN A 511 5.18 10.36 -6.50
CA ASN A 511 5.75 11.39 -5.65
C ASN A 511 5.10 11.44 -4.25
N ASN A 512 3.93 10.82 -4.08
CA ASN A 512 3.24 10.78 -2.80
C ASN A 512 3.74 9.63 -1.93
N TYR A 513 3.49 9.73 -0.62
CA TYR A 513 3.83 8.64 0.30
C TYR A 513 2.93 7.43 0.05
N ASP A 514 3.54 6.25 0.07
CA ASP A 514 2.82 4.99 -0.03
C ASP A 514 1.78 4.88 1.10
N SER A 515 0.57 4.43 0.76
CA SER A 515 -0.53 4.34 1.71
C SER A 515 -0.22 3.39 2.89
N SER A 516 0.68 2.41 2.70
CA SER A 516 1.17 1.52 3.77
C SER A 516 1.92 2.28 4.85
N ILE A 517 2.77 3.24 4.45
CA ILE A 517 3.56 4.06 5.36
C ILE A 517 2.63 4.95 6.16
N LEU A 518 1.65 5.58 5.50
CA LEU A 518 0.69 6.46 6.17
C LEU A 518 -0.21 5.69 7.14
N LEU A 519 -0.72 4.51 6.76
CA LEU A 519 -1.54 3.67 7.65
C LEU A 519 -0.74 3.13 8.83
N GLY A 520 0.52 2.75 8.60
CA GLY A 520 1.44 2.37 9.67
C GLY A 520 1.69 3.54 10.63
N PHE A 521 1.93 4.73 10.08
CA PHE A 521 2.16 5.97 10.85
C PHE A 521 0.96 6.26 11.75
N LEU A 522 -0.25 6.23 11.18
CA LEU A 522 -1.48 6.45 11.93
C LEU A 522 -1.67 5.42 13.04
N THR A 523 -1.39 4.14 12.75
CA THR A 523 -1.50 3.05 13.74
C THR A 523 -0.56 3.27 14.90
N ASP A 524 0.71 3.58 14.63
CA ASP A 524 1.69 3.86 15.69
C ASP A 524 1.32 5.12 16.46
N TRP A 525 0.87 6.18 15.79
CA TRP A 525 0.41 7.40 16.44
C TRP A 525 -0.77 7.14 17.39
N LEU A 526 -1.73 6.29 16.99
CA LEU A 526 -2.87 5.92 17.84
C LEU A 526 -2.48 5.07 19.05
N ASN A 527 -1.42 4.28 18.92
CA ASN A 527 -0.93 3.37 19.95
C ASN A 527 0.13 4.00 20.88
N LYS A 528 0.64 5.20 20.59
CA LYS A 528 1.57 5.91 21.46
C LYS A 528 0.92 6.24 22.81
N ASP A 529 1.61 5.93 23.90
CA ASP A 529 1.19 6.22 25.27
C ASP A 529 1.01 7.73 25.53
N THR A 530 1.75 8.56 24.78
CA THR A 530 1.71 10.02 24.86
C THR A 530 0.49 10.64 24.17
N THR A 531 -0.24 9.87 23.35
CA THR A 531 -1.38 10.40 22.60
C THR A 531 -2.57 10.58 23.52
N MET A 532 -2.97 11.84 23.75
CA MET A 532 -4.05 12.16 24.69
C MET A 532 -5.39 11.68 24.17
N ALA A 533 -6.32 11.38 25.07
CA ALA A 533 -7.69 10.99 24.71
C ALA A 533 -8.38 12.06 23.85
N GLN A 534 -8.06 13.34 24.09
CA GLN A 534 -8.56 14.47 23.30
C GLN A 534 -8.07 14.42 21.84
N ASP A 535 -6.81 14.06 21.61
CA ASP A 535 -6.28 13.92 20.25
C ASP A 535 -6.95 12.76 19.51
N LYS A 536 -7.19 11.64 20.20
CA LYS A 536 -7.92 10.49 19.62
C LYS A 536 -9.37 10.84 19.29
N GLN A 537 -10.00 11.76 20.04
CA GLN A 537 -11.36 12.24 19.77
C GLN A 537 -11.45 13.09 18.49
N ARG A 538 -10.33 13.58 17.93
CA ARG A 538 -10.31 14.24 16.62
C ARG A 538 -10.67 13.28 15.48
N LEU A 539 -10.41 11.98 15.66
CA LEU A 539 -10.86 10.94 14.74
C LEU A 539 -12.30 10.54 15.05
N GLU A 540 -13.23 11.34 14.54
CA GLU A 540 -14.66 11.04 14.63
C GLU A 540 -14.99 9.68 13.97
N PRO A 541 -16.06 8.98 14.40
CA PRO A 541 -16.45 7.68 13.84
C PRO A 541 -16.52 7.64 12.31
N GLN A 542 -16.97 8.74 11.69
CA GLN A 542 -17.11 8.90 10.25
C GLN A 542 -15.76 8.90 9.53
N ILE A 543 -14.71 9.48 10.14
CA ILE A 543 -13.35 9.45 9.61
C ILE A 543 -12.82 8.01 9.68
N LEU A 544 -13.01 7.35 10.83
CA LEU A 544 -12.57 5.96 11.03
C LEU A 544 -13.22 5.00 10.02
N GLU A 545 -14.49 5.20 9.67
CA GLU A 545 -15.14 4.44 8.60
C GLU A 545 -14.46 4.63 7.24
N ILE A 546 -14.19 5.88 6.86
CA ILE A 546 -13.52 6.20 5.58
C ILE A 546 -12.12 5.57 5.55
N LEU A 547 -11.37 5.71 6.66
CA LEU A 547 -10.02 5.15 6.79
C LEU A 547 -10.02 3.62 6.79
N SER A 548 -11.04 2.98 7.38
CA SER A 548 -11.21 1.51 7.35
C SER A 548 -11.47 1.00 5.93
N GLU A 549 -12.38 1.65 5.19
CA GLU A 549 -12.66 1.32 3.78
C GLU A 549 -11.42 1.55 2.89
N PHE A 550 -10.70 2.64 3.13
CA PHE A 550 -9.44 2.98 2.47
C PHE A 550 -8.39 1.89 2.72
N ALA A 551 -8.13 1.55 3.98
CA ALA A 551 -7.14 0.56 4.38
C ALA A 551 -7.45 -0.83 3.80
N THR A 552 -8.72 -1.25 3.86
CA THR A 552 -9.14 -2.56 3.32
C THR A 552 -8.96 -2.61 1.81
N THR A 553 -9.34 -1.55 1.09
CA THR A 553 -9.16 -1.53 -0.37
C THR A 553 -7.68 -1.52 -0.74
N TYR A 554 -6.88 -0.74 -0.03
CA TYR A 554 -5.45 -0.69 -0.28
C TYR A 554 -4.77 -2.03 -0.01
N GLU A 555 -5.14 -2.74 1.07
CA GLU A 555 -4.63 -4.10 1.35
C GLU A 555 -4.93 -5.05 0.18
N LEU A 556 -6.15 -5.00 -0.37
CA LEU A 556 -6.53 -5.79 -1.55
C LEU A 556 -5.71 -5.42 -2.79
N LEU A 557 -5.57 -4.12 -3.08
CA LEU A 557 -4.83 -3.61 -4.25
C LEU A 557 -3.35 -3.98 -4.18
N ALA A 558 -2.72 -3.68 -3.04
CA ALA A 558 -1.30 -3.93 -2.83
C ALA A 558 -0.99 -5.43 -2.93
N ALA A 559 -1.87 -6.30 -2.41
CA ALA A 559 -1.71 -7.74 -2.54
C ALA A 559 -1.86 -8.22 -4.00
N VAL A 560 -2.85 -7.71 -4.76
CA VAL A 560 -3.01 -8.03 -6.19
C VAL A 560 -1.75 -7.65 -6.98
N ARG A 561 -1.12 -6.50 -6.68
CA ARG A 561 0.16 -6.06 -7.30
C ARG A 561 1.37 -6.94 -6.95
N GLN A 562 1.28 -7.76 -5.90
CA GLN A 562 2.31 -8.77 -5.59
C GLN A 562 2.21 -10.02 -6.47
N HIS A 563 1.16 -10.18 -7.29
CA HIS A 563 1.03 -11.36 -8.16
C HIS A 563 2.23 -11.49 -9.10
N ARG A 564 2.77 -12.71 -9.25
CA ARG A 564 3.83 -13.03 -10.22
C ARG A 564 3.48 -14.29 -11.02
N PRO A 565 3.70 -14.32 -12.35
CA PRO A 565 4.10 -13.19 -13.23
C PRO A 565 3.15 -12.00 -13.16
N LEU A 566 3.60 -10.79 -13.50
CA LEU A 566 2.71 -9.64 -13.57
C LEU A 566 1.68 -9.81 -14.70
N PHE A 567 0.48 -9.31 -14.47
CA PHE A 567 -0.56 -9.17 -15.48
C PHE A 567 -0.47 -7.78 -16.13
N ARG A 568 -1.07 -7.62 -17.31
CA ARG A 568 -1.04 -6.35 -18.03
C ARG A 568 -2.18 -5.47 -17.55
N ALA A 569 -1.88 -4.22 -17.19
CA ALA A 569 -2.89 -3.23 -16.86
C ALA A 569 -3.90 -3.07 -18.02
N THR A 570 -5.13 -2.69 -17.68
CA THR A 570 -6.22 -2.48 -18.64
C THR A 570 -6.88 -1.12 -18.42
N ASP A 571 -7.49 -0.60 -19.48
CA ASP A 571 -8.28 0.63 -19.42
C ASP A 571 -9.78 0.32 -19.19
N ILE A 572 -10.54 1.37 -18.89
CA ILE A 572 -11.97 1.26 -18.56
C ILE A 572 -12.82 0.75 -19.72
N ASP A 573 -12.48 1.08 -20.97
CA ASP A 573 -13.26 0.69 -22.13
C ASP A 573 -13.06 -0.80 -22.40
N THR A 574 -11.81 -1.26 -22.34
CA THR A 574 -11.47 -2.69 -22.42
C THR A 574 -12.12 -3.47 -21.27
N ALA A 575 -12.05 -2.98 -20.03
CA ALA A 575 -12.69 -3.62 -18.89
C ALA A 575 -14.23 -3.71 -19.04
N ARG A 576 -14.87 -2.69 -19.61
CA ARG A 576 -16.31 -2.72 -19.93
C ARG A 576 -16.67 -3.75 -20.99
N ILE A 577 -15.85 -3.90 -22.03
CA ILE A 577 -16.08 -4.87 -23.10
C ILE A 577 -15.88 -6.31 -22.59
N GLU A 578 -14.73 -6.58 -21.98
CA GLU A 578 -14.34 -7.91 -21.48
C GLU A 578 -15.08 -8.28 -20.18
N GLY A 579 -15.65 -7.28 -19.50
CA GLY A 579 -16.36 -7.41 -18.23
C GLY A 579 -17.86 -7.21 -18.28
N ARG A 580 -18.47 -7.01 -19.45
CA ARG A 580 -19.90 -6.65 -19.60
C ARG A 580 -20.90 -7.51 -18.81
N GLU A 581 -20.56 -8.75 -18.50
CA GLU A 581 -21.40 -9.70 -17.76
C GLU A 581 -21.20 -9.62 -16.23
N ARG A 582 -20.16 -8.95 -15.75
CA ARG A 582 -19.80 -8.81 -14.32
C ARG A 582 -20.30 -7.49 -13.75
N LEU A 583 -20.64 -7.47 -12.46
CA LEU A 583 -21.42 -6.40 -11.83
C LEU A 583 -20.76 -5.02 -11.92
N ALA A 584 -19.43 -4.96 -11.81
CA ALA A 584 -18.66 -3.73 -11.82
C ALA A 584 -18.68 -3.00 -13.18
N TRP A 585 -18.88 -3.77 -14.27
CA TRP A 585 -18.66 -3.29 -15.63
C TRP A 585 -19.94 -3.29 -16.47
N ARG A 586 -21.06 -3.77 -15.93
CA ARG A 586 -22.39 -3.51 -16.47
C ARG A 586 -22.63 -2.01 -16.38
N GLY A 587 -22.92 -1.36 -17.51
CA GLY A 587 -23.18 0.08 -17.55
C GLY A 587 -24.16 0.49 -16.46
N VAL A 588 -23.74 1.43 -15.61
CA VAL A 588 -24.61 1.98 -14.55
C VAL A 588 -25.65 2.87 -15.24
N PRO A 589 -26.94 2.79 -14.89
CA PRO A 589 -27.91 3.78 -15.35
C PRO A 589 -27.48 5.18 -14.89
N ASP A 590 -27.27 6.08 -15.84
CA ASP A 590 -26.64 7.40 -15.69
C ASP A 590 -27.42 8.45 -14.86
N GLU A 591 -28.42 8.08 -14.06
CA GLU A 591 -29.26 9.07 -13.37
C GLU A 591 -29.24 8.93 -11.84
N GLU A 592 -28.23 9.54 -11.24
CA GLU A 592 -28.34 10.13 -9.92
C GLU A 592 -29.39 11.26 -9.99
N ARG A 593 -30.64 10.98 -9.64
CA ARG A 593 -31.67 12.03 -9.57
C ARG A 593 -31.47 12.82 -8.28
N SER A 594 -30.93 14.03 -8.40
CA SER A 594 -30.84 15.04 -7.33
C SER A 594 -32.11 15.16 -6.47
N GLN A 595 -33.28 14.99 -7.08
CA GLN A 595 -34.59 14.97 -6.43
C GLN A 595 -34.73 13.90 -5.32
N GLY A 596 -34.10 12.73 -5.46
CA GLY A 596 -34.15 11.68 -4.45
C GLY A 596 -33.41 12.08 -3.17
N THR A 597 -32.26 12.75 -3.33
CA THR A 597 -31.42 13.23 -2.24
C THR A 597 -32.08 14.37 -1.47
N GLU A 598 -32.71 15.31 -2.18
CA GLU A 598 -33.44 16.44 -1.59
C GLU A 598 -34.64 15.96 -0.75
N ARG A 599 -35.45 15.05 -1.30
CA ARG A 599 -36.62 14.49 -0.59
C ARG A 599 -36.23 13.70 0.66
N LEU A 600 -35.11 12.96 0.60
CA LEU A 600 -34.59 12.24 1.76
C LEU A 600 -34.12 13.20 2.86
N ALA A 601 -33.57 14.35 2.48
CA ALA A 601 -33.11 15.37 3.43
C ALA A 601 -34.26 16.02 4.21
N GLU A 602 -35.40 16.24 3.56
CA GLU A 602 -36.62 16.69 4.22
C GLU A 602 -37.15 15.65 5.21
N LEU A 603 -37.16 14.37 4.83
CA LEU A 603 -37.61 13.27 5.71
C LEU A 603 -36.71 13.11 6.94
N LEU A 604 -35.40 13.32 6.81
CA LEU A 604 -34.48 13.20 7.94
C LEU A 604 -34.64 14.33 8.97
N LYS A 605 -35.03 15.53 8.55
CA LYS A 605 -35.42 16.61 9.48
C LYS A 605 -36.61 16.17 10.35
N ILE A 606 -37.57 15.46 9.76
CA ILE A 606 -38.76 14.95 10.47
C ILE A 606 -38.37 13.84 11.46
N VAL A 607 -37.58 12.86 11.02
CA VAL A 607 -37.15 11.72 11.87
C VAL A 607 -36.33 12.19 13.07
N GLU A 608 -35.53 13.24 12.92
CA GLU A 608 -34.73 13.79 14.00
C GLU A 608 -35.57 14.51 15.07
N LEU A 609 -36.55 15.31 14.62
CA LEU A 609 -37.42 16.12 15.47
C LEU A 609 -38.56 15.33 16.12
N THR A 610 -38.79 14.09 15.69
CA THR A 610 -39.86 13.24 16.23
C THR A 610 -39.36 12.49 17.47
N PRO A 611 -39.77 12.87 18.70
CA PRO A 611 -39.52 12.02 19.87
C PRO A 611 -40.31 10.72 19.72
N PHE A 612 -39.64 9.57 19.88
CA PHE A 612 -40.37 8.31 19.93
C PHE A 612 -41.31 8.32 21.14
N PRO A 613 -42.53 7.74 21.03
CA PRO A 613 -43.35 7.48 22.19
C PRO A 613 -42.50 6.72 23.21
N LYS A 614 -42.46 7.24 24.45
CA LYS A 614 -41.82 6.54 25.57
C LYS A 614 -42.44 5.16 25.65
N VAL A 615 -41.76 4.14 25.14
CA VAL A 615 -42.22 2.77 25.27
C VAL A 615 -42.33 2.49 26.76
N LEU A 616 -43.54 2.12 27.17
CA LEU A 616 -43.91 1.68 28.51
C LEU A 616 -42.92 0.62 28.99
N ASP A 617 -42.37 0.90 30.16
CA ASP A 617 -41.64 0.05 31.09
C ASP A 617 -40.42 -0.75 30.57
N ARG A 618 -39.23 -0.20 30.91
CA ARG A 618 -37.93 -0.86 30.79
C ARG A 618 -37.75 -1.87 31.94
N LYS A 619 -38.13 -3.12 31.73
CA LYS A 619 -37.54 -4.28 32.44
C LYS A 619 -37.13 -5.35 31.42
N GLY A 620 -35.90 -5.26 30.90
CA GLY A 620 -35.34 -6.33 30.08
C GLY A 620 -34.09 -6.01 29.26
N LEU A 621 -33.82 -4.74 28.95
CA LEU A 621 -32.71 -4.35 28.08
C LEU A 621 -31.76 -3.36 28.79
N ARG A 622 -31.07 -3.86 29.81
CA ARG A 622 -29.76 -3.29 30.22
C ARG A 622 -28.71 -4.37 30.00
N THR A 623 -27.52 -3.93 29.61
CA THR A 623 -26.31 -4.70 29.28
C THR A 623 -26.29 -5.35 27.88
N ARG A 624 -25.95 -4.58 26.83
CA ARG A 624 -25.15 -5.12 25.70
C ARG A 624 -24.60 -4.12 24.68
N HIS A 625 -24.95 -2.83 24.70
CA HIS A 625 -24.66 -1.97 23.53
C HIS A 625 -23.35 -1.17 23.55
N ASP A 626 -22.67 -1.00 24.69
CA ASP A 626 -21.43 -0.19 24.74
C ASP A 626 -20.13 -0.99 24.48
N TYR A 627 -20.21 -2.28 24.14
CA TYR A 627 -19.03 -3.15 23.96
C TYR A 627 -18.93 -3.85 22.60
N VAL A 628 -19.81 -3.54 21.64
CA VAL A 628 -19.93 -4.31 20.39
C VAL A 628 -19.04 -3.75 19.26
N VAL A 629 -18.90 -2.44 19.16
CA VAL A 629 -18.15 -1.79 18.06
C VAL A 629 -16.63 -2.03 18.14
N LEU A 630 -16.06 -2.22 19.33
CA LEU A 630 -14.62 -2.52 19.49
C LEU A 630 -14.29 -4.03 19.52
N ARG A 631 -15.28 -4.93 19.66
CA ARG A 631 -15.06 -6.40 19.70
C ARG A 631 -15.37 -7.11 18.38
N GLN A 632 -16.09 -6.51 17.44
CA GLN A 632 -16.53 -7.20 16.22
C GLN A 632 -15.43 -7.37 15.17
N CYS A 633 -14.49 -6.42 15.02
CA CYS A 633 -13.31 -6.60 14.14
C CYS A 633 -12.39 -7.76 14.59
N SER A 634 -12.32 -8.05 15.91
CA SER A 634 -11.55 -9.18 16.45
C SER A 634 -12.26 -10.54 16.25
N ARG A 635 -13.60 -10.54 16.14
CA ARG A 635 -14.41 -11.77 16.06
C ARG A 635 -14.55 -12.34 14.65
N ALA A 636 -14.45 -11.52 13.61
CA ALA A 636 -14.43 -12.01 12.22
C ALA A 636 -13.18 -12.86 11.91
N SER A 637 -12.01 -12.45 12.41
CA SER A 637 -10.75 -13.20 12.25
C SER A 637 -10.72 -14.51 13.05
N SER A 638 -11.34 -14.54 14.24
CA SER A 638 -11.43 -15.76 15.07
C SER A 638 -12.52 -16.75 14.59
N ARG A 639 -13.61 -16.28 13.96
CA ARG A 639 -14.59 -17.17 13.30
C ARG A 639 -14.03 -17.84 12.06
N ALA A 640 -13.27 -17.14 11.20
CA ALA A 640 -12.59 -17.76 10.06
C ALA A 640 -11.57 -18.84 10.48
N LYS A 641 -10.87 -18.64 11.62
CA LYS A 641 -9.91 -19.61 12.18
C LYS A 641 -10.58 -20.84 12.79
N THR A 642 -11.74 -20.69 13.43
CA THR A 642 -12.51 -21.83 13.96
C THR A 642 -13.07 -22.70 12.83
N THR A 643 -13.44 -22.11 11.69
CA THR A 643 -13.87 -22.85 10.49
C THR A 643 -12.70 -23.62 9.85
N LYS A 644 -11.48 -23.05 9.82
CA LYS A 644 -10.25 -23.74 9.35
C LYS A 644 -9.87 -24.93 10.25
N ARG A 645 -10.08 -24.82 11.57
CA ARG A 645 -9.84 -25.93 12.52
C ARG A 645 -10.87 -27.05 12.42
N LYS A 646 -12.14 -26.72 12.12
CA LYS A 646 -13.18 -27.72 11.85
C LYS A 646 -12.92 -28.47 10.53
N TYR A 647 -12.58 -27.77 9.44
CA TYR A 647 -12.26 -28.41 8.15
C TYR A 647 -11.04 -29.35 8.22
N SER A 648 -10.00 -28.98 8.99
CA SER A 648 -8.83 -29.84 9.23
C SER A 648 -9.15 -31.11 10.03
N LEU A 649 -10.05 -31.03 11.02
CA LEU A 649 -10.49 -32.18 11.80
C LEU A 649 -11.41 -33.11 11.01
N THR A 650 -12.26 -32.58 10.12
CA THR A 650 -13.13 -33.38 9.25
C THR A 650 -12.33 -34.10 8.16
N GLN A 651 -11.29 -33.49 7.60
CA GLN A 651 -10.38 -34.17 6.65
C GLN A 651 -9.52 -35.25 7.32
N LYS A 652 -9.06 -35.04 8.56
CA LYS A 652 -8.37 -36.09 9.32
C LYS A 652 -9.30 -37.26 9.68
N ALA A 653 -10.56 -36.99 10.05
CA ALA A 653 -11.52 -38.06 10.36
C ALA A 653 -11.92 -38.89 9.12
N SER A 654 -12.01 -38.27 7.94
CA SER A 654 -12.26 -38.99 6.68
C SER A 654 -11.10 -39.92 6.30
N ALA A 655 -9.85 -39.47 6.49
CA ALA A 655 -8.66 -40.27 6.18
C ALA A 655 -8.44 -41.46 7.14
N THR A 656 -8.93 -41.40 8.38
CA THR A 656 -8.84 -42.54 9.32
C THR A 656 -9.94 -43.58 9.10
N THR A 657 -11.05 -43.22 8.45
CA THR A 657 -12.18 -44.12 8.20
C THR A 657 -11.96 -44.98 6.96
N ASP A 658 -11.23 -44.47 5.96
CA ASP A 658 -10.80 -45.24 4.77
C ASP A 658 -9.61 -46.18 5.02
N ARG A 659 -9.01 -46.16 6.21
CA ARG A 659 -7.99 -47.15 6.64
C ARG A 659 -8.54 -48.29 7.49
N ARG A 660 -9.86 -48.31 7.74
CA ARG A 660 -10.55 -49.34 8.53
C ARG A 660 -11.77 -49.95 7.80
N ARG A 661 -11.80 -49.88 6.47
CA ARG A 661 -12.65 -50.71 5.62
C ARG A 661 -11.81 -51.52 4.66
#